data_AF-Q020F1-F1
#
_entry.id   AF-Q020F1-F1
#
_cell.length_a   1.000
_cell.length_b   1.000
_cell.length_c   1.000
_cell.angle_alpha   90.00
_cell.angle_beta   90.00
_cell.angle_gamma   90.00
#
_symmetry.space_group_name_H-M   'P 1'
#
loop_
_entity.id
_entity.type
_entity.pdbx_description
1 polymer ?
#
loop_
_entity_poly.entity_id
_entity_poly.type
_entity_poly.pdbx_seq_one_letter_code
_entity_poly.pdbx_strand_id
1 'polypeptide(L)'
;MKASLLYTIVIIVSASSAQTVDQIQKLESSGDTSGARTALARAAQNNPKDIAAWTAYAEFLDRYGDPTAREAYGKLLAALNSSGDKTRAAAVSRRIALLDLVDGDRRAAARNLDAYRAGGGKNGSMGVEVAKQGGGLATIPGPLRSFARMAALSPDASPEDVLPALARNVVTNGYQASHNNEALEQTEYLKLVHRYLSQARELEKLAGEARVIKIDTCEAPSAGELLRILGFRMRGGCGSEVVLETVNQMRAFITTDSGFPINDLEQALRTNHPFNYDFHPTQVPVLFGPDYWTGPKDKEKEGANFIETFISDPSTCRLYLGFSKLDTETGEAMRKALTLTRLKAYSHVLDFFGGMFEIRDGKAVLPGGPRSAPIWAELAGASPDQGTAFFDKLMSKDDGWLASLYDALARIHGPVKDYLTDPSRMKRFYTAVRGRITSPGPARPVFRANTDMMLFTTRLRVDANGKPHIPGSLEVWRNLFINHPQGKYDGKLTKLATTWKEPDDVLEALFALCRKTVENEPLKIFMAISDIDRNRATPLDAATVDRLAREYHMFGSQYPLFSESRSISEKSIGQFLDAAAGISKVKDQALHSDLAGTFQALVGIWQILVRQQSIPDAQADTVFSGIVASFSTVKNNRELFDAGRNGVKLLLGSAAGSSDPHEKMLALIAGNPATDSETHELVVQDLMRILEAQRIISLDTLFQLSDHIDAVAKGEKLDPKLVNKLASRISEIQLPRGSLSANEKNAMGFGYWTDKHIEGERRLNLRAAIEKAAGDPEKVKETRALLTPLLRDTLLSFNYAHYAPPGAQILYTNPVFVRSHDFLGMQGSDHTWRPTELYGTGWPSNGGGRLVGSLASLPYALAEAEQNFLIPTQTQALIWGDLVPQMILSAKIPRFWQVQPAQLHWVGLHLRYGKELVAEAALDSELRTQVVAAIGMLAAPARTRQVAAQIEQGAVKEALDRVTPSELFIVAREVGAHRNPESSCLLADIRRLERTSPKEVSFAAISRAFGTPKPTLANSYEPELLNLRTFPTLMGYSSRIMAESWESNTLYWAALADELSVSPSQLNVRIPEWTRKLVEQIFASHLEDWPAVLKSLRSVGDDVRAKARTLTAEQKAEFQQ
;
A
#
# COMPACT_ATOMS: atom_id res chain seq x y z
N MET A 1 -59.61 16.63 2.24
CA MET A 1 -60.64 17.64 1.90
C MET A 1 -59.95 18.98 1.72
N LYS A 2 -60.29 19.69 0.64
CA LYS A 2 -59.95 21.06 0.19
C LYS A 2 -59.78 22.08 1.34
N ALA A 3 -59.15 23.26 1.24
CA ALA A 3 -58.20 23.95 0.35
C ALA A 3 -58.17 25.43 0.85
N SER A 4 -57.02 26.13 0.76
CA SER A 4 -56.91 27.59 0.51
C SER A 4 -57.21 28.58 1.68
N LEU A 5 -56.54 29.72 1.89
CA LEU A 5 -55.43 30.45 1.22
C LEU A 5 -55.06 31.70 2.09
N LEU A 6 -53.79 32.13 2.03
CA LEU A 6 -53.27 33.53 2.02
C LEU A 6 -53.57 34.52 3.17
N TYR A 7 -52.52 34.98 3.87
CA TYR A 7 -51.83 36.24 3.50
C TYR A 7 -50.45 36.37 4.15
N THR A 8 -49.48 36.66 3.27
CA THR A 8 -48.07 36.96 3.49
C THR A 8 -47.91 38.42 3.93
N ILE A 9 -47.15 38.69 5.00
CA ILE A 9 -46.42 39.97 5.15
C ILE A 9 -44.97 39.63 5.49
N VAL A 10 -44.13 39.91 4.50
CA VAL A 10 -42.67 39.93 4.56
C VAL A 10 -42.25 41.13 5.42
N ILE A 11 -41.53 40.89 6.52
CA ILE A 11 -40.69 41.90 7.15
C ILE A 11 -39.24 41.49 6.88
N ILE A 12 -38.64 42.19 5.91
CA ILE A 12 -37.21 42.29 5.70
C ILE A 12 -36.63 42.96 6.95
N VAL A 13 -35.93 42.20 7.80
CA VAL A 13 -34.97 42.76 8.75
C VAL A 13 -33.58 42.47 8.21
N SER A 14 -32.96 43.52 7.68
CA SER A 14 -31.55 43.61 7.36
C SER A 14 -30.73 43.46 8.66
N ALA A 15 -30.39 42.23 9.04
CA ALA A 15 -29.44 41.97 10.11
C ALA A 15 -28.02 41.86 9.54
N SER A 16 -27.40 43.01 9.30
CA SER A 16 -25.96 43.14 9.12
C SER A 16 -25.26 43.05 10.48
N SER A 17 -25.20 41.87 11.09
CA SER A 17 -24.29 41.62 12.22
C SER A 17 -23.01 40.99 11.68
N ALA A 18 -21.90 41.72 11.72
CA ALA A 18 -20.58 41.16 11.52
C ALA A 18 -20.39 40.04 12.56
N GLN A 19 -20.26 38.79 12.10
CA GLN A 19 -19.89 37.68 12.98
C GLN A 19 -18.51 37.98 13.58
N THR A 20 -18.38 37.86 14.90
CA THR A 20 -17.13 38.17 15.61
C THR A 20 -16.05 37.12 15.30
N VAL A 21 -14.77 37.48 15.45
CA VAL A 21 -13.62 36.56 15.27
C VAL A 21 -13.80 35.27 16.11
N ASP A 22 -14.34 35.39 17.32
CA ASP A 22 -14.66 34.26 18.21
C ASP A 22 -15.71 33.30 17.61
N GLN A 23 -16.66 33.78 16.82
CA GLN A 23 -17.64 32.92 16.16
C GLN A 23 -17.00 32.13 15.01
N ILE A 24 -16.11 32.76 14.24
CA ILE A 24 -15.39 32.10 13.14
C ILE A 24 -14.44 31.03 13.69
N GLN A 25 -13.73 31.31 14.78
CA GLN A 25 -12.88 30.33 15.45
C GLN A 25 -13.69 29.16 16.03
N LYS A 26 -14.89 29.42 16.56
CA LYS A 26 -15.80 28.36 16.99
C LYS A 26 -16.20 27.45 15.83
N LEU A 27 -16.56 28.03 14.68
CA LEU A 27 -16.90 27.27 13.48
C LEU A 27 -15.72 26.39 13.00
N GLU A 28 -14.49 26.92 12.97
CA GLU A 28 -13.29 26.12 12.67
C GLU A 28 -13.11 24.97 13.67
N SER A 29 -13.19 25.27 14.98
CA SER A 29 -12.99 24.27 16.04
C SER A 29 -14.07 23.19 16.06
N SER A 30 -15.29 23.50 15.62
CA SER A 30 -16.39 22.54 15.50
C SER A 30 -16.37 21.76 14.18
N GLY A 31 -15.43 22.06 13.27
CA GLY A 31 -15.33 21.43 11.95
C GLY A 31 -16.26 22.00 10.89
N ASP A 32 -16.97 23.11 11.15
CA ASP A 32 -17.76 23.84 10.13
C ASP A 32 -16.85 24.82 9.34
N THR A 33 -15.94 24.22 8.59
CA THR A 33 -14.96 24.94 7.76
C THR A 33 -15.64 25.71 6.62
N SER A 34 -16.73 25.18 6.05
CA SER A 34 -17.51 25.85 5.00
C SER A 34 -18.21 27.11 5.52
N GLY A 35 -18.80 27.04 6.72
CA GLY A 35 -19.36 28.18 7.42
C GLY A 35 -18.30 29.25 7.72
N ALA A 36 -17.15 28.84 8.28
CA ALA A 36 -16.03 29.74 8.54
C ALA A 36 -15.52 30.43 7.27
N ARG A 37 -15.35 29.67 6.18
CA ARG A 37 -14.94 30.19 4.85
C ARG A 37 -15.91 31.24 4.34
N THR A 38 -17.21 30.97 4.42
CA THR A 38 -18.26 31.87 3.93
C THR A 38 -18.31 33.16 4.74
N ALA A 39 -18.19 33.06 6.06
CA ALA A 39 -18.13 34.21 6.96
C ALA A 39 -16.94 35.13 6.66
N LEU A 40 -15.74 34.55 6.52
CA LEU A 40 -14.51 35.28 6.20
C LEU A 40 -14.56 35.90 4.80
N ALA A 41 -15.04 35.16 3.80
CA ALA A 41 -15.20 35.67 2.44
C ALA A 41 -16.14 36.89 2.41
N ARG A 42 -17.28 36.81 3.10
CA ARG A 42 -18.25 37.92 3.20
C ARG A 42 -17.63 39.13 3.92
N ALA A 43 -16.90 38.91 5.01
CA ALA A 43 -16.22 39.99 5.74
C ALA A 43 -15.21 40.74 4.87
N ALA A 44 -14.39 40.01 4.10
CA ALA A 44 -13.39 40.58 3.19
C ALA A 44 -14.03 41.28 1.98
N GLN A 45 -15.06 40.69 1.38
CA GLN A 45 -15.75 41.26 0.20
C GLN A 45 -16.55 42.52 0.54
N ASN A 46 -17.21 42.55 1.70
CA ASN A 46 -17.96 43.74 2.15
C ASN A 46 -17.05 44.90 2.53
N ASN A 47 -15.78 44.63 2.86
CA ASN A 47 -14.80 45.65 3.26
C ASN A 47 -13.50 45.55 2.42
N PRO A 48 -13.51 45.92 1.12
CA PRO A 48 -12.37 45.68 0.23
C PRO A 48 -11.05 46.36 0.63
N LYS A 49 -11.09 47.40 1.48
CA LYS A 49 -9.90 48.11 1.99
C LYS A 49 -9.44 47.62 3.37
N ASP A 50 -10.19 46.71 4.00
CA ASP A 50 -9.85 46.19 5.33
C ASP A 50 -8.75 45.12 5.20
N ILE A 51 -7.54 45.50 5.63
CA ILE A 51 -6.35 44.65 5.61
C ILE A 51 -6.53 43.44 6.54
N ALA A 52 -7.17 43.60 7.69
CA ALA A 52 -7.34 42.51 8.65
C ALA A 52 -8.31 41.45 8.10
N ALA A 53 -9.42 41.88 7.49
CA ALA A 53 -10.39 40.98 6.85
C ALA A 53 -9.76 40.18 5.70
N TRP A 54 -8.99 40.83 4.81
CA TRP A 54 -8.27 40.14 3.74
C TRP A 54 -7.14 39.23 4.25
N THR A 55 -6.44 39.61 5.33
CA THR A 55 -5.41 38.76 5.96
C THR A 55 -6.05 37.47 6.48
N ALA A 56 -7.10 37.58 7.30
CA ALA A 56 -7.78 36.43 7.88
C ALA A 56 -8.35 35.50 6.80
N TYR A 57 -8.94 36.06 5.73
CA TYR A 57 -9.48 35.27 4.64
C TYR A 57 -8.39 34.58 3.81
N ALA A 58 -7.32 35.29 3.44
CA ALA A 58 -6.23 34.71 2.66
C ALA A 58 -5.49 33.60 3.44
N GLU A 59 -5.17 33.85 4.71
CA GLU A 59 -4.54 32.84 5.59
C GLU A 59 -5.46 31.65 5.85
N PHE A 60 -6.78 31.86 5.97
CA PHE A 60 -7.73 30.75 6.05
C PHE A 60 -7.67 29.86 4.81
N LEU A 61 -7.79 30.45 3.62
CA LEU A 61 -7.74 29.70 2.37
C LEU A 61 -6.43 28.91 2.23
N ASP A 62 -5.33 29.53 2.64
CA ASP A 62 -4.00 28.93 2.64
C ASP A 62 -3.87 27.74 3.61
N ARG A 63 -4.35 27.91 4.85
CA ARG A 63 -4.41 26.85 5.87
C ARG A 63 -5.19 25.64 5.42
N TYR A 64 -6.24 25.82 4.60
CA TYR A 64 -7.04 24.74 4.01
C TYR A 64 -6.61 24.33 2.59
N GLY A 65 -5.56 24.94 2.02
CA GLY A 65 -5.04 24.60 0.70
C GLY A 65 -6.01 24.91 -0.45
N ASP A 66 -6.90 25.88 -0.27
CA ASP A 66 -7.82 26.33 -1.31
C ASP A 66 -7.03 27.07 -2.41
N PRO A 67 -7.15 26.69 -3.69
CA PRO A 67 -6.41 27.31 -4.80
C PRO A 67 -6.68 28.82 -4.95
N THR A 68 -7.80 29.32 -4.42
CA THR A 68 -8.14 30.75 -4.43
C THR A 68 -7.34 31.59 -3.42
N ALA A 69 -6.52 30.96 -2.56
CA ALA A 69 -5.63 31.66 -1.62
C ALA A 69 -4.73 32.68 -2.34
N ARG A 70 -4.20 32.31 -3.52
CA ARG A 70 -3.35 33.21 -4.32
C ARG A 70 -4.08 34.49 -4.72
N GLU A 71 -5.34 34.37 -5.15
CA GLU A 71 -6.17 35.53 -5.51
C GLU A 71 -6.46 36.40 -4.28
N ALA A 72 -6.77 35.80 -3.14
CA ALA A 72 -7.02 36.51 -1.88
C ALA A 72 -5.77 37.26 -1.39
N TYR A 73 -4.58 36.64 -1.45
CA TYR A 73 -3.33 37.33 -1.16
C TYR A 73 -3.04 38.46 -2.16
N GLY A 74 -3.40 38.29 -3.44
CA GLY A 74 -3.31 39.38 -4.43
C GLY A 74 -4.16 40.59 -4.07
N LYS A 75 -5.38 40.38 -3.57
CA LYS A 75 -6.26 41.45 -3.07
C LYS A 75 -5.71 42.09 -1.80
N LEU A 76 -5.18 41.29 -0.87
CA LEU A 76 -4.48 41.77 0.32
C LEU A 76 -3.28 42.65 -0.04
N LEU A 77 -2.46 42.22 -1.01
CA LEU A 77 -1.30 42.97 -1.49
C LEU A 77 -1.71 44.32 -2.08
N ALA A 78 -2.80 44.37 -2.85
CA ALA A 78 -3.34 45.62 -3.40
C ALA A 78 -3.79 46.58 -2.27
N ALA A 79 -4.45 46.07 -1.23
CA ALA A 79 -4.86 46.86 -0.07
C ALA A 79 -3.65 47.40 0.72
N LEU A 80 -2.61 46.58 0.94
CA LEU A 80 -1.37 46.96 1.62
C LEU A 80 -0.55 48.00 0.84
N ASN A 81 -0.47 47.85 -0.49
CA ASN A 81 0.17 48.86 -1.34
C ASN A 81 -0.57 50.20 -1.27
N SER A 82 -1.90 50.17 -1.15
CA SER A 82 -2.72 51.38 -1.02
C SER A 82 -2.59 52.05 0.36
N SER A 83 -2.30 51.28 1.43
CA SER A 83 -2.07 51.82 2.77
C SER A 83 -0.65 52.33 3.00
N GLY A 84 0.30 51.94 2.15
CA GLY A 84 1.73 52.30 2.27
C GLY A 84 2.54 51.37 3.20
N ASP A 85 1.96 50.28 3.70
CA ASP A 85 2.66 49.30 4.55
C ASP A 85 3.58 48.39 3.72
N LYS A 86 4.76 48.92 3.38
CA LYS A 86 5.74 48.25 2.51
C LYS A 86 6.27 46.94 3.10
N THR A 87 6.41 46.84 4.42
CA THR A 87 6.95 45.65 5.08
C THR A 87 5.98 44.47 4.98
N ARG A 88 4.69 44.69 5.29
CA ARG A 88 3.67 43.65 5.13
C ARG A 88 3.41 43.35 3.66
N ALA A 89 3.42 44.36 2.78
CA ALA A 89 3.31 44.14 1.34
C ALA A 89 4.42 43.20 0.84
N ALA A 90 5.68 43.42 1.26
CA ALA A 90 6.80 42.54 0.92
C ALA A 90 6.57 41.09 1.41
N ALA A 91 6.13 40.90 2.66
CA ALA A 91 5.85 39.57 3.20
C ALA A 91 4.76 38.84 2.39
N VAL A 92 3.69 39.54 2.01
CA VAL A 92 2.63 38.98 1.16
C VAL A 92 3.14 38.67 -0.25
N SER A 93 3.94 39.54 -0.86
CA SER A 93 4.58 39.25 -2.15
C SER A 93 5.46 37.99 -2.10
N ARG A 94 6.22 37.79 -1.01
CA ARG A 94 6.98 36.55 -0.79
C ARG A 94 6.05 35.34 -0.71
N ARG A 95 4.93 35.44 0.02
CA ARG A 95 3.97 34.33 0.12
C ARG A 95 3.38 33.95 -1.24
N ILE A 96 2.95 34.94 -2.04
CA ILE A 96 2.43 34.70 -3.39
C ILE A 96 3.51 34.04 -4.27
N ALA A 97 4.77 34.50 -4.20
CA ALA A 97 5.86 33.88 -4.96
C ALA A 97 6.07 32.40 -4.61
N LEU A 98 5.95 32.03 -3.34
CA LEU A 98 6.04 30.61 -2.92
C LEU A 98 4.88 29.79 -3.48
N LEU A 99 3.65 30.33 -3.46
CA LEU A 99 2.48 29.68 -4.06
C LEU A 99 2.64 29.53 -5.59
N ASP A 100 3.16 30.55 -6.26
CA ASP A 100 3.48 30.50 -7.70
C ASP A 100 4.49 29.39 -8.02
N LEU A 101 5.54 29.23 -7.19
CA LEU A 101 6.53 28.16 -7.32
C LEU A 101 5.92 26.76 -7.15
N VAL A 102 5.08 26.58 -6.13
CA VAL A 102 4.37 25.30 -5.89
C VAL A 102 3.52 24.90 -7.09
N ASP A 103 2.88 25.87 -7.75
CA ASP A 103 2.05 25.63 -8.93
C ASP A 103 2.82 25.58 -10.26
N GLY A 104 4.12 25.86 -10.24
CA GLY A 104 5.00 25.83 -11.41
C GLY A 104 5.01 27.11 -12.24
N ASP A 105 4.38 28.21 -11.77
CA ASP A 105 4.39 29.51 -12.47
C ASP A 105 5.63 30.33 -12.08
N ARG A 106 6.79 29.89 -12.59
CA ARG A 106 8.07 30.54 -12.31
C ARG A 106 8.11 32.01 -12.75
N ARG A 107 7.36 32.36 -13.81
CA ARG A 107 7.31 33.75 -14.30
C ARG A 107 6.57 34.64 -13.32
N ALA A 108 5.45 34.17 -12.77
CA ALA A 108 4.75 34.90 -11.69
C ALA A 108 5.60 34.97 -10.43
N ALA A 109 6.25 33.87 -10.05
CA ALA A 109 7.14 33.83 -8.90
C ALA A 109 8.27 34.88 -9.01
N ALA A 110 8.90 35.01 -10.19
CA ALA A 110 9.93 36.02 -10.44
C ALA A 110 9.43 37.45 -10.17
N ARG A 111 8.26 37.80 -10.72
CA ARG A 111 7.65 39.13 -10.54
C ARG A 111 7.34 39.43 -9.07
N ASN A 112 6.79 38.45 -8.36
CA ASN A 112 6.47 38.61 -6.95
C ASN A 112 7.73 38.67 -6.05
N LEU A 113 8.82 38.00 -6.44
CA LEU A 113 10.12 38.13 -5.77
C LEU A 113 10.78 39.48 -6.04
N ASP A 114 10.62 40.06 -7.24
CA ASP A 114 11.07 41.42 -7.52
C ASP A 114 10.33 42.43 -6.63
N ALA A 115 9.00 42.27 -6.45
CA ALA A 115 8.20 43.09 -5.55
C ALA A 115 8.62 42.92 -4.07
N TYR A 116 8.88 41.69 -3.63
CA TYR A 116 9.43 41.40 -2.30
C TYR A 116 10.78 42.10 -2.07
N ARG A 117 11.69 42.05 -3.06
CA ARG A 117 13.00 42.73 -3.00
C ARG A 117 12.85 44.25 -2.97
N ALA A 118 11.95 44.82 -3.78
CA ALA A 118 11.66 46.25 -3.80
C ALA A 118 11.10 46.75 -2.44
N GLY A 119 10.41 45.89 -1.69
CA GLY A 119 9.92 46.15 -0.34
C GLY A 119 10.94 45.96 0.79
N GLY A 120 12.21 45.66 0.47
CA GLY A 120 13.29 45.47 1.47
C GLY A 120 13.56 44.02 1.87
N GLY A 121 12.97 43.05 1.16
CA GLY A 121 13.18 41.62 1.39
C GLY A 121 14.61 41.13 1.09
N LYS A 122 15.13 40.22 1.93
CA LYS A 122 16.44 39.55 1.75
C LYS A 122 16.26 38.11 1.23
N ASN A 123 17.30 37.53 0.63
CA ASN A 123 17.37 36.11 0.19
C ASN A 123 16.21 35.70 -0.75
N GLY A 124 16.12 36.32 -1.93
CA GLY A 124 15.00 36.12 -2.87
C GLY A 124 15.42 35.84 -4.32
N SER A 125 16.60 35.24 -4.53
CA SER A 125 17.02 34.81 -5.86
C SER A 125 16.64 33.35 -6.08
N MET A 126 15.78 33.10 -7.06
CA MET A 126 15.60 31.75 -7.58
C MET A 126 16.88 31.33 -8.30
N GLY A 127 17.23 30.05 -8.25
CA GLY A 127 18.28 29.52 -9.10
C GLY A 127 17.96 29.69 -10.58
N VAL A 128 18.96 29.52 -11.43
CA VAL A 128 18.82 29.60 -12.88
C VAL A 128 18.46 28.21 -13.40
N GLU A 129 17.53 28.14 -14.37
CA GLU A 129 17.30 26.89 -15.09
C GLU A 129 18.58 26.52 -15.83
N VAL A 130 19.18 25.41 -15.43
CA VAL A 130 20.29 24.85 -16.18
C VAL A 130 19.66 23.99 -17.27
N ALA A 131 19.99 24.27 -18.54
CA ALA A 131 19.60 23.40 -19.63
C ALA A 131 20.00 21.96 -19.29
N LYS A 132 19.06 21.00 -19.40
CA LYS A 132 19.36 19.57 -19.15
C LYS A 132 20.66 19.23 -19.89
N GLN A 133 21.71 18.88 -19.14
CA GLN A 133 22.98 18.46 -19.77
C GLN A 133 22.64 17.26 -20.65
N GLY A 134 22.77 17.45 -21.96
CA GLY A 134 22.43 16.44 -22.96
C GLY A 134 23.38 15.27 -22.85
N GLY A 135 23.00 14.26 -22.08
CA GLY A 135 23.51 12.90 -22.30
C GLY A 135 23.21 12.50 -23.74
N GLY A 136 24.09 11.72 -24.37
CA GLY A 136 23.87 11.27 -25.73
C GLY A 136 22.49 10.63 -25.88
N LEU A 137 21.80 10.90 -26.99
CA LEU A 137 20.45 10.42 -27.25
C LEU A 137 20.50 9.12 -28.06
N ALA A 138 19.49 8.26 -27.86
CA ALA A 138 19.20 7.13 -28.72
C ALA A 138 17.87 7.34 -29.44
N THR A 139 17.82 6.87 -30.68
CA THR A 139 16.64 6.99 -31.53
C THR A 139 15.84 5.68 -31.52
N ILE A 140 14.59 5.77 -31.07
CA ILE A 140 13.58 4.72 -31.24
C ILE A 140 12.79 5.01 -32.53
N PRO A 141 12.74 4.09 -33.50
CA PRO A 141 11.98 4.30 -34.73
C PRO A 141 10.48 4.45 -34.46
N GLY A 142 9.88 5.51 -35.01
CA GLY A 142 8.46 5.82 -34.86
C GLY A 142 8.05 6.38 -33.47
N PRO A 143 6.74 6.51 -33.24
CA PRO A 143 6.20 7.13 -32.04
C PRO A 143 6.38 6.22 -30.80
N LEU A 144 6.75 6.82 -29.67
CA LEU A 144 7.06 6.11 -28.42
C LEU A 144 5.94 5.16 -27.99
N ARG A 145 4.67 5.56 -28.16
CA ARG A 145 3.50 4.75 -27.76
C ARG A 145 3.53 3.34 -28.35
N SER A 146 3.96 3.20 -29.61
CA SER A 146 3.99 1.92 -30.31
C SER A 146 5.12 1.05 -29.79
N PHE A 147 6.30 1.63 -29.57
CA PHE A 147 7.41 0.92 -28.94
C PHE A 147 7.10 0.53 -27.49
N ALA A 148 6.55 1.45 -26.70
CA ALA A 148 6.20 1.23 -25.30
C ALA A 148 5.22 0.05 -25.14
N ARG A 149 4.19 -0.02 -25.99
CA ARG A 149 3.24 -1.15 -25.98
C ARG A 149 3.91 -2.49 -26.26
N MET A 150 4.81 -2.53 -27.26
CA MET A 150 5.54 -3.76 -27.62
C MET A 150 6.61 -4.16 -26.61
N ALA A 151 7.23 -3.18 -25.95
CA ALA A 151 8.28 -3.39 -24.94
C ALA A 151 7.74 -3.46 -23.50
N ALA A 152 6.41 -3.52 -23.31
CA ALA A 152 5.74 -3.54 -22.01
C ALA A 152 6.18 -2.40 -21.07
N LEU A 153 6.25 -1.19 -21.62
CA LEU A 153 6.60 0.04 -20.90
C LEU A 153 5.34 0.88 -20.63
N SER A 154 5.42 1.71 -19.59
CA SER A 154 4.33 2.65 -19.30
C SER A 154 4.16 3.70 -20.41
N PRO A 155 2.92 3.97 -20.87
CA PRO A 155 2.66 5.07 -21.78
C PRO A 155 2.95 6.43 -21.12
N ASP A 156 2.92 6.49 -19.79
CA ASP A 156 3.23 7.67 -18.99
C ASP A 156 4.69 7.67 -18.50
N ALA A 157 5.54 6.80 -19.06
CA ALA A 157 6.97 6.82 -18.79
C ALA A 157 7.57 8.12 -19.36
N SER A 158 8.25 8.87 -18.51
CA SER A 158 9.01 10.01 -19.00
C SER A 158 10.20 9.50 -19.83
N PRO A 159 10.74 10.28 -20.80
CA PRO A 159 11.84 9.81 -21.65
C PRO A 159 13.04 9.26 -20.86
N GLU A 160 13.33 9.81 -19.69
CA GLU A 160 14.44 9.37 -18.81
C GLU A 160 14.19 8.02 -18.13
N ASP A 161 12.93 7.56 -18.07
CA ASP A 161 12.55 6.26 -17.48
C ASP A 161 12.47 5.13 -18.52
N VAL A 162 12.43 5.45 -19.82
CA VAL A 162 12.22 4.48 -20.91
C VAL A 162 13.32 3.41 -20.95
N LEU A 163 14.59 3.82 -20.99
CA LEU A 163 15.71 2.86 -21.09
C LEU A 163 15.94 2.05 -19.82
N PRO A 164 15.86 2.62 -18.59
CA PRO A 164 15.85 1.82 -17.37
C PRO A 164 14.72 0.78 -17.37
N ALA A 165 13.49 1.16 -17.72
CA ALA A 165 12.38 0.22 -17.76
C ALA A 165 12.57 -0.88 -18.82
N LEU A 166 13.07 -0.53 -20.01
CA LEU A 166 13.41 -1.50 -21.05
C LEU A 166 14.50 -2.47 -20.60
N ALA A 167 15.59 -1.96 -20.01
CA ALA A 167 16.69 -2.77 -19.50
C ALA A 167 16.21 -3.79 -18.47
N ARG A 168 15.30 -3.37 -17.57
CA ARG A 168 14.67 -4.25 -16.59
C ARG A 168 13.89 -5.35 -17.26
N ASN A 169 12.98 -5.00 -18.18
CA ASN A 169 12.15 -5.99 -18.86
C ASN A 169 13.00 -6.99 -19.67
N VAL A 170 14.14 -6.57 -20.24
CA VAL A 170 15.10 -7.48 -20.89
C VAL A 170 15.75 -8.42 -19.88
N VAL A 171 16.19 -7.92 -18.72
CA VAL A 171 16.84 -8.74 -17.68
C VAL A 171 15.86 -9.75 -17.06
N THR A 172 14.59 -9.36 -16.84
CA THR A 172 13.61 -10.21 -16.17
C THR A 172 12.86 -11.14 -17.11
N ASN A 173 12.49 -10.64 -18.29
CA ASN A 173 11.57 -11.33 -19.21
C ASN A 173 12.20 -11.59 -20.58
N GLY A 174 13.38 -11.06 -20.89
CA GLY A 174 13.98 -11.15 -22.22
C GLY A 174 14.71 -12.46 -22.51
N TYR A 175 15.24 -13.10 -21.47
CA TYR A 175 16.03 -14.32 -21.58
C TYR A 175 15.58 -15.37 -20.57
N GLN A 176 15.65 -16.63 -20.97
CA GLN A 176 15.44 -17.78 -20.10
C GLN A 176 16.61 -18.75 -20.21
N ALA A 177 16.83 -19.57 -19.17
CA ALA A 177 17.82 -20.64 -19.25
C ALA A 177 17.39 -21.66 -20.31
N SER A 178 18.34 -22.10 -21.14
CA SER A 178 18.11 -23.20 -22.09
C SER A 178 17.79 -24.49 -21.34
N HIS A 179 17.22 -25.48 -22.03
CA HIS A 179 16.79 -26.75 -21.43
C HIS A 179 17.92 -27.48 -20.67
N ASN A 180 19.18 -27.21 -21.00
CA ASN A 180 20.36 -27.79 -20.36
C ASN A 180 21.04 -26.86 -19.33
N ASN A 181 20.50 -25.66 -19.09
CA ASN A 181 21.08 -24.59 -18.25
C ASN A 181 22.48 -24.10 -18.66
N GLU A 182 22.94 -24.43 -19.87
CA GLU A 182 24.28 -24.08 -20.37
C GLU A 182 24.32 -22.71 -21.08
N ALA A 183 23.17 -22.20 -21.54
CA ALA A 183 23.07 -20.93 -22.26
C ALA A 183 21.76 -20.19 -21.94
N LEU A 184 21.72 -18.89 -22.25
CA LEU A 184 20.49 -18.10 -22.23
C LEU A 184 19.88 -18.06 -23.63
N GLU A 185 18.58 -18.33 -23.73
CA GLU A 185 17.80 -18.22 -24.97
C GLU A 185 16.84 -17.03 -24.90
N GLN A 186 16.62 -16.38 -26.04
CA GLN A 186 15.64 -15.29 -26.14
C GLN A 186 14.22 -15.83 -25.92
N THR A 187 13.46 -15.16 -25.06
CA THR A 187 12.02 -15.43 -24.88
C THR A 187 11.21 -14.89 -26.06
N GLU A 188 9.94 -15.31 -26.16
CA GLU A 188 9.03 -14.74 -27.16
C GLU A 188 8.84 -13.23 -26.99
N TYR A 189 8.86 -12.71 -25.76
CA TYR A 189 8.82 -11.28 -25.48
C TYR A 189 9.96 -10.54 -26.22
N LEU A 190 11.21 -10.98 -26.05
CA LEU A 190 12.34 -10.28 -26.68
C LEU A 190 12.35 -10.43 -28.20
N LYS A 191 11.96 -11.61 -28.71
CA LYS A 191 11.80 -11.83 -30.16
C LYS A 191 10.76 -10.86 -30.74
N LEU A 192 9.64 -10.62 -30.04
CA LEU A 192 8.62 -9.66 -30.47
C LEU A 192 9.16 -8.23 -30.53
N VAL A 193 9.92 -7.79 -29.53
CA VAL A 193 10.55 -6.45 -29.53
C VAL A 193 11.51 -6.31 -30.72
N HIS A 194 12.36 -7.30 -30.98
CA HIS A 194 13.25 -7.28 -32.16
C HIS A 194 12.47 -7.22 -33.49
N ARG A 195 11.40 -8.02 -33.63
CA ARG A 195 10.57 -8.00 -34.85
C ARG A 195 9.87 -6.66 -35.04
N TYR A 196 9.39 -6.03 -33.96
CA TYR A 196 8.82 -4.69 -34.00
C TYR A 196 9.85 -3.66 -34.49
N LEU A 197 11.06 -3.64 -33.91
CA LEU A 197 12.11 -2.69 -34.31
C LEU A 197 12.48 -2.86 -35.80
N SER A 198 12.52 -4.09 -36.29
CA SER A 198 12.74 -4.39 -37.71
C SER A 198 11.62 -3.81 -38.60
N GLN A 199 10.36 -4.07 -38.27
CA GLN A 199 9.22 -3.53 -39.02
C GLN A 199 9.15 -1.99 -38.95
N ALA A 200 9.40 -1.41 -37.78
CA ALA A 200 9.37 0.03 -37.55
C ALA A 200 10.43 0.76 -38.38
N ARG A 201 11.59 0.15 -38.64
CA ARG A 201 12.60 0.72 -39.56
C ARG A 201 12.19 0.69 -41.03
N GLU A 202 11.49 -0.35 -41.47
CA GLU A 202 10.92 -0.35 -42.82
C GLU A 202 9.88 0.78 -42.96
N LEU A 203 9.04 0.99 -41.93
CA LEU A 203 8.11 2.11 -41.88
C LEU A 203 8.82 3.47 -41.84
N GLU A 204 9.92 3.59 -41.10
CA GLU A 204 10.73 4.82 -41.04
C GLU A 204 11.32 5.17 -42.41
N LYS A 205 11.79 4.16 -43.17
CA LYS A 205 12.26 4.36 -44.55
C LYS A 205 11.14 4.83 -45.47
N LEU A 206 9.95 4.24 -45.35
CA LEU A 206 8.77 4.64 -46.12
C LEU A 206 8.30 6.06 -45.79
N ALA A 207 8.42 6.48 -44.53
CA ALA A 207 8.05 7.83 -44.07
C ALA A 207 8.96 8.94 -44.63
N GLY A 208 10.14 8.58 -45.17
CA GLY A 208 11.07 9.50 -45.80
C GLY A 208 11.58 10.62 -44.88
N GLU A 209 12.08 11.71 -45.46
CA GLU A 209 12.64 12.84 -44.71
C GLU A 209 11.60 13.58 -43.87
N ALA A 210 10.34 13.60 -44.34
CA ALA A 210 9.22 14.23 -43.65
C ALA A 210 8.79 13.47 -42.38
N ARG A 211 9.25 12.23 -42.20
CA ARG A 211 8.90 11.36 -41.07
C ARG A 211 7.39 11.17 -40.89
N VAL A 212 6.64 11.27 -41.99
CA VAL A 212 5.21 11.06 -42.05
C VAL A 212 4.94 10.03 -43.15
N ILE A 213 4.23 8.96 -42.81
CA ILE A 213 3.75 8.00 -43.80
C ILE A 213 2.55 8.63 -44.49
N LYS A 214 2.70 8.90 -45.78
CA LYS A 214 1.68 9.54 -46.61
C LYS A 214 1.27 8.64 -47.76
N ILE A 215 -0.02 8.29 -47.79
CA ILE A 215 -0.64 7.59 -48.91
C ILE A 215 -1.65 8.55 -49.53
N ASP A 216 -1.34 9.11 -50.69
CA ASP A 216 -2.17 10.12 -51.33
C ASP A 216 -3.45 9.54 -51.96
N THR A 217 -3.33 8.37 -52.58
CA THR A 217 -4.42 7.64 -53.22
C THR A 217 -4.22 6.14 -53.05
N CYS A 218 -5.30 5.36 -53.19
CA CYS A 218 -5.23 3.91 -53.06
C CYS A 218 -4.30 3.24 -54.09
N GLU A 219 -4.22 3.79 -55.31
CA GLU A 219 -3.40 3.25 -56.40
C GLU A 219 -1.91 3.62 -56.29
N ALA A 220 -1.54 4.43 -55.29
CA ALA A 220 -0.16 4.84 -55.10
C ALA A 220 0.75 3.62 -54.84
N PRO A 221 1.95 3.53 -55.44
CA PRO A 221 2.89 2.44 -55.16
C PRO A 221 3.23 2.30 -53.66
N SER A 222 3.25 3.42 -52.94
CA SER A 222 3.46 3.47 -51.50
C SER A 222 2.36 2.76 -50.70
N ALA A 223 1.14 2.65 -51.22
CA ALA A 223 0.05 1.91 -50.57
C ALA A 223 0.35 0.40 -50.56
N GLY A 224 0.78 -0.15 -51.70
CA GLY A 224 1.20 -1.56 -51.80
C GLY A 224 2.44 -1.86 -50.94
N GLU A 225 3.41 -0.94 -50.92
CA GLU A 225 4.61 -1.07 -50.08
C GLU A 225 4.27 -1.01 -48.58
N LEU A 226 3.42 -0.08 -48.15
CA LEU A 226 2.94 0.02 -46.78
C LEU A 226 2.26 -1.28 -46.36
N LEU A 227 1.29 -1.78 -47.13
CA LEU A 227 0.58 -3.01 -46.82
C LEU A 227 1.52 -4.22 -46.73
N ARG A 228 2.52 -4.32 -47.62
CA ARG A 228 3.57 -5.36 -47.54
C ARG A 228 4.34 -5.29 -46.21
N ILE A 229 4.76 -4.09 -45.78
CA ILE A 229 5.48 -3.88 -44.52
C ILE A 229 4.59 -4.28 -43.33
N LEU A 230 3.31 -3.92 -43.38
CA LEU A 230 2.31 -4.20 -42.34
C LEU A 230 1.85 -5.66 -42.30
N GLY A 231 2.10 -6.45 -43.36
CA GLY A 231 1.73 -7.86 -43.46
C GLY A 231 0.36 -8.13 -44.10
N PHE A 232 -0.20 -7.14 -44.78
CA PHE A 232 -1.48 -7.18 -45.47
C PHE A 232 -1.33 -7.07 -46.98
N ARG A 233 -2.39 -7.40 -47.72
CA ARG A 233 -2.58 -7.01 -49.12
C ARG A 233 -4.02 -6.56 -49.31
N MET A 234 -4.29 -5.84 -50.40
CA MET A 234 -5.67 -5.57 -50.81
C MET A 234 -6.26 -6.80 -51.50
N ARG A 235 -7.48 -7.15 -51.12
CA ARG A 235 -8.36 -8.07 -51.84
C ARG A 235 -9.49 -7.23 -52.44
N GLY A 236 -9.60 -7.22 -53.76
CA GLY A 236 -10.47 -6.29 -54.52
C GLY A 236 -9.67 -5.18 -55.20
N GLY A 237 -10.33 -4.38 -56.05
CA GLY A 237 -9.75 -3.17 -56.65
C GLY A 237 -9.79 -1.99 -55.68
N CYS A 238 -9.06 -0.92 -56.00
CA CYS A 238 -9.10 0.33 -55.22
C CYS A 238 -10.51 0.93 -55.16
N GLY A 239 -10.91 1.47 -54.01
CA GLY A 239 -12.25 2.03 -53.76
C GLY A 239 -13.12 1.18 -52.83
N SER A 240 -14.44 1.23 -52.98
CA SER A 240 -15.41 0.66 -52.02
C SER A 240 -15.32 -0.85 -51.80
N GLU A 241 -14.60 -1.58 -52.66
CA GLU A 241 -14.41 -3.03 -52.58
C GLU A 241 -13.12 -3.45 -51.86
N VAL A 242 -12.29 -2.50 -51.40
CA VAL A 242 -11.03 -2.80 -50.70
C VAL A 242 -11.31 -3.52 -49.38
N VAL A 243 -10.76 -4.72 -49.24
CA VAL A 243 -10.63 -5.44 -47.97
C VAL A 243 -9.17 -5.77 -47.73
N LEU A 244 -8.67 -5.54 -46.51
CA LEU A 244 -7.31 -5.92 -46.14
C LEU A 244 -7.24 -7.41 -45.75
N GLU A 245 -6.48 -8.18 -46.50
CA GLU A 245 -6.24 -9.61 -46.24
C GLU A 245 -4.85 -9.82 -45.64
N THR A 246 -4.79 -10.54 -44.52
CA THR A 246 -3.51 -10.91 -43.87
C THR A 246 -2.74 -11.91 -44.73
N VAL A 247 -1.53 -11.54 -45.16
CA VAL A 247 -0.62 -12.41 -45.94
C VAL A 247 0.66 -12.76 -45.21
N ASN A 248 1.00 -11.99 -44.17
CA ASN A 248 2.07 -12.33 -43.23
C ASN A 248 1.56 -12.17 -41.81
N GLN A 249 1.19 -13.30 -41.19
CA GLN A 249 0.59 -13.33 -39.85
C GLN A 249 1.48 -12.67 -38.79
N MET A 250 2.80 -12.87 -38.84
CA MET A 250 3.71 -12.27 -37.87
C MET A 250 3.77 -10.74 -37.98
N ARG A 251 3.83 -10.20 -39.21
CA ARG A 251 3.83 -8.74 -39.43
C ARG A 251 2.47 -8.12 -39.07
N ALA A 252 1.38 -8.77 -39.46
CA ALA A 252 0.02 -8.30 -39.15
C ALA A 252 -0.25 -8.28 -37.64
N PHE A 253 0.27 -9.28 -36.91
CA PHE A 253 0.24 -9.30 -35.45
C PHE A 253 0.93 -8.07 -34.86
N ILE A 254 2.18 -7.78 -35.27
CA ILE A 254 2.93 -6.62 -34.76
C ILE A 254 2.26 -5.29 -35.14
N THR A 255 1.73 -5.17 -36.36
CA THR A 255 0.97 -4.00 -36.79
C THR A 255 -0.19 -3.70 -35.85
N THR A 256 -0.98 -4.73 -35.52
CA THR A 256 -2.17 -4.61 -34.66
C THR A 256 -1.75 -4.31 -33.22
N ASP A 257 -0.80 -5.06 -32.69
CA ASP A 257 -0.37 -4.97 -31.29
C ASP A 257 0.43 -3.70 -30.99
N SER A 258 1.19 -3.17 -31.96
CA SER A 258 1.88 -1.88 -31.81
C SER A 258 0.94 -0.67 -31.87
N GLY A 259 -0.36 -0.89 -32.14
CA GLY A 259 -1.37 0.16 -32.24
C GLY A 259 -1.26 1.00 -33.52
N PHE A 260 -0.74 0.43 -34.62
CA PHE A 260 -0.82 1.08 -35.92
C PHE A 260 -2.29 1.24 -36.33
N PRO A 261 -2.73 2.40 -36.85
CA PRO A 261 -4.14 2.67 -37.14
C PRO A 261 -4.60 2.01 -38.45
N ILE A 262 -4.67 0.67 -38.44
CA ILE A 262 -5.01 -0.14 -39.62
C ILE A 262 -6.43 0.13 -40.13
N ASN A 263 -7.37 0.40 -39.21
CA ASN A 263 -8.76 0.71 -39.55
C ASN A 263 -8.87 2.04 -40.31
N ASP A 264 -8.12 3.06 -39.85
CA ASP A 264 -8.08 4.37 -40.51
C ASP A 264 -7.43 4.26 -41.90
N LEU A 265 -6.38 3.43 -42.03
CA LEU A 265 -5.77 3.13 -43.32
C LEU A 265 -6.76 2.42 -44.26
N GLU A 266 -7.45 1.39 -43.80
CA GLU A 266 -8.45 0.68 -44.62
C GLU A 266 -9.58 1.63 -45.06
N GLN A 267 -10.08 2.48 -44.16
CA GLN A 267 -11.08 3.47 -44.48
C GLN A 267 -10.59 4.49 -45.52
N ALA A 268 -9.35 4.96 -45.37
CA ALA A 268 -8.73 5.88 -46.32
C ALA A 268 -8.59 5.25 -47.72
N LEU A 269 -8.15 3.99 -47.80
CA LEU A 269 -8.05 3.23 -49.05
C LEU A 269 -9.43 2.99 -49.69
N ARG A 270 -10.46 2.68 -48.89
CA ARG A 270 -11.84 2.47 -49.36
C ARG A 270 -12.48 3.75 -49.92
N THR A 271 -12.21 4.88 -49.29
CA THR A 271 -12.75 6.20 -49.66
C THR A 271 -11.86 6.96 -50.63
N ASN A 272 -10.70 6.39 -50.99
CA ASN A 272 -9.64 7.03 -51.78
C ASN A 272 -9.24 8.42 -51.26
N HIS A 273 -9.22 8.57 -49.94
CA HIS A 273 -8.76 9.77 -49.25
C HIS A 273 -7.31 9.62 -48.79
N PRO A 274 -6.55 10.72 -48.64
CA PRO A 274 -5.19 10.65 -48.16
C PRO A 274 -5.11 10.11 -46.73
N PHE A 275 -4.22 9.14 -46.50
CA PHE A 275 -3.84 8.69 -45.16
C PHE A 275 -2.52 9.34 -44.76
N ASN A 276 -2.51 10.00 -43.60
CA ASN A 276 -1.32 10.61 -43.02
C ASN A 276 -1.09 10.05 -41.62
N TYR A 277 0.10 9.52 -41.38
CA TYR A 277 0.47 8.99 -40.07
C TYR A 277 1.83 9.54 -39.63
N ASP A 278 1.83 10.23 -38.49
CA ASP A 278 3.05 10.72 -37.86
C ASP A 278 3.93 9.53 -37.41
N PHE A 279 5.12 9.45 -38.00
CA PHE A 279 6.12 8.43 -37.71
C PHE A 279 7.44 9.04 -37.24
N HIS A 280 7.40 10.23 -36.61
CA HIS A 280 8.61 10.84 -36.07
C HIS A 280 9.29 9.91 -35.07
N PRO A 281 10.62 9.70 -35.20
CA PRO A 281 11.37 8.91 -34.24
C PRO A 281 11.39 9.58 -32.87
N THR A 282 11.36 8.76 -31.82
CA THR A 282 11.45 9.26 -30.45
C THR A 282 12.89 9.29 -30.00
N GLN A 283 13.33 10.43 -29.45
CA GLN A 283 14.63 10.58 -28.82
C GLN A 283 14.54 10.24 -27.33
N VAL A 284 15.39 9.32 -26.86
CA VAL A 284 15.49 8.97 -25.44
C VAL A 284 16.91 9.20 -24.92
N PRO A 285 17.07 9.77 -23.71
CA PRO A 285 18.40 10.00 -23.13
C PRO A 285 19.08 8.69 -22.75
N VAL A 286 20.37 8.58 -23.06
CA VAL A 286 21.21 7.44 -22.66
C VAL A 286 22.15 7.89 -21.55
N LEU A 287 22.12 7.19 -20.40
CA LEU A 287 23.10 7.39 -19.33
C LEU A 287 24.52 7.31 -19.91
N PHE A 288 25.35 8.34 -19.72
CA PHE A 288 26.72 8.43 -20.25
C PHE A 288 26.86 8.42 -21.79
N GLY A 289 25.76 8.49 -22.53
CA GLY A 289 25.73 8.46 -24.00
C GLY A 289 25.86 7.05 -24.61
N PRO A 290 25.38 6.84 -25.86
CA PRO A 290 25.40 5.55 -26.54
C PRO A 290 26.80 4.92 -26.64
N ASP A 291 27.82 5.74 -26.91
CA ASP A 291 29.20 5.33 -27.13
C ASP A 291 29.85 4.60 -25.95
N TYR A 292 29.38 4.85 -24.73
CA TYR A 292 29.91 4.19 -23.54
C TYR A 292 29.47 2.72 -23.45
N TRP A 293 28.30 2.39 -23.99
CA TRP A 293 27.69 1.06 -23.88
C TRP A 293 27.97 0.17 -25.09
N THR A 294 28.41 0.74 -26.22
CA THR A 294 28.72 0.01 -27.45
C THR A 294 30.21 -0.30 -27.55
N GLY A 295 30.56 -1.51 -27.98
CA GLY A 295 31.96 -1.91 -28.15
C GLY A 295 32.60 -1.31 -29.41
N PRO A 296 33.95 -1.28 -29.52
CA PRO A 296 34.63 -0.81 -30.73
C PRO A 296 34.19 -1.53 -32.01
N LYS A 297 33.87 -2.82 -31.93
CA LYS A 297 33.39 -3.65 -33.05
C LYS A 297 31.96 -3.34 -33.51
N ASP A 298 31.16 -2.68 -32.66
CA ASP A 298 29.78 -2.30 -32.99
C ASP A 298 29.72 -0.92 -33.66
N LYS A 299 30.77 -0.10 -33.51
CA LYS A 299 30.92 1.19 -34.19
C LYS A 299 31.18 1.06 -35.70
N GLU A 300 31.74 -0.07 -36.13
CA GLU A 300 32.07 -0.36 -37.53
C GLU A 300 30.88 -0.89 -38.35
N LYS A 301 29.77 -1.29 -37.69
CA LYS A 301 28.53 -1.64 -38.37
C LYS A 301 27.72 -0.37 -38.63
N GLU A 302 28.01 0.31 -39.73
CA GLU A 302 27.12 1.36 -40.27
C GLU A 302 25.69 0.79 -40.37
N GLY A 303 24.81 1.17 -39.43
CA GLY A 303 23.43 0.69 -39.33
C GLY A 303 23.04 -0.05 -38.05
N ALA A 304 23.96 -0.33 -37.11
CA ALA A 304 23.57 -0.90 -35.81
C ALA A 304 23.00 0.20 -34.88
N ASN A 305 21.67 0.29 -34.79
CA ASN A 305 21.00 1.20 -33.85
C ASN A 305 21.28 0.74 -32.40
N PHE A 306 21.65 1.69 -31.54
CA PHE A 306 21.94 1.48 -30.12
C PHE A 306 20.92 0.57 -29.42
N ILE A 307 19.61 0.75 -29.67
CA ILE A 307 18.55 -0.01 -28.98
C ILE A 307 18.66 -1.51 -29.24
N GLU A 308 18.96 -1.93 -30.47
CA GLU A 308 19.08 -3.36 -30.78
C GLU A 308 20.32 -3.99 -30.16
N THR A 309 21.46 -3.29 -30.20
CA THR A 309 22.69 -3.73 -29.53
C THR A 309 22.48 -3.82 -28.02
N PHE A 310 21.77 -2.84 -27.45
CA PHE A 310 21.49 -2.76 -26.02
C PHE A 310 20.65 -3.93 -25.51
N ILE A 311 19.52 -4.24 -26.17
CA ILE A 311 18.61 -5.33 -25.74
C ILE A 311 19.17 -6.73 -26.03
N SER A 312 20.21 -6.83 -26.87
CA SER A 312 20.85 -8.11 -27.21
C SER A 312 21.86 -8.61 -26.16
N ASP A 313 22.26 -7.77 -25.20
CA ASP A 313 23.18 -8.14 -24.11
C ASP A 313 22.50 -7.92 -22.73
N PRO A 314 21.99 -8.99 -22.08
CA PRO A 314 21.35 -8.86 -20.78
C PRO A 314 22.31 -8.40 -19.68
N SER A 315 23.62 -8.64 -19.82
CA SER A 315 24.62 -8.15 -18.86
C SER A 315 24.82 -6.64 -18.96
N THR A 316 24.74 -6.09 -20.18
CA THR A 316 24.73 -4.64 -20.40
C THR A 316 23.46 -4.01 -19.84
N CYS A 317 22.29 -4.60 -20.12
CA CYS A 317 21.02 -4.15 -19.56
C CYS A 317 21.06 -4.14 -18.02
N ARG A 318 21.57 -5.20 -17.40
CA ARG A 318 21.67 -5.28 -15.93
C ARG A 318 22.62 -4.23 -15.34
N LEU A 319 23.74 -3.96 -16.00
CA LEU A 319 24.64 -2.89 -15.57
C LEU A 319 23.99 -1.50 -15.72
N TYR A 320 23.27 -1.27 -16.81
CA TYR A 320 22.52 -0.04 -17.04
C TYR A 320 21.50 0.20 -15.92
N LEU A 321 20.79 -0.85 -15.49
CA LEU A 321 19.89 -0.79 -14.33
C LEU A 321 20.62 -0.39 -13.05
N GLY A 322 21.76 -1.00 -12.76
CA GLY A 322 22.59 -0.64 -11.62
C GLY A 322 22.97 0.84 -11.61
N PHE A 323 23.41 1.38 -12.75
CA PHE A 323 23.73 2.80 -12.88
C PHE A 323 22.52 3.72 -12.80
N SER A 324 21.35 3.29 -13.31
CA SER A 324 20.11 4.10 -13.23
C SER A 324 19.64 4.36 -11.80
N LYS A 325 20.10 3.55 -10.84
CA LYS A 325 19.77 3.66 -9.41
C LYS A 325 20.77 4.53 -8.63
N LEU A 326 21.89 4.93 -9.24
CA LEU A 326 22.89 5.80 -8.63
C LEU A 326 22.56 7.27 -8.87
N ASP A 327 22.95 8.14 -7.94
CA ASP A 327 23.01 9.56 -8.24
C ASP A 327 24.13 9.87 -9.25
N THR A 328 23.98 10.97 -9.99
CA THR A 328 24.88 11.32 -11.11
C THR A 328 26.35 11.42 -10.70
N GLU A 329 26.65 11.97 -9.52
CA GLU A 329 28.03 12.13 -9.03
C GLU A 329 28.67 10.76 -8.76
N THR A 330 27.95 9.90 -8.04
CA THR A 330 28.37 8.53 -7.74
C THR A 330 28.55 7.71 -9.02
N GLY A 331 27.59 7.79 -9.94
CA GLY A 331 27.65 7.09 -11.23
C GLY A 331 28.84 7.52 -12.10
N GLU A 332 29.08 8.83 -12.22
CA GLU A 332 30.23 9.36 -12.97
C GLU A 332 31.58 8.97 -12.33
N ALA A 333 31.67 9.02 -11.00
CA ALA A 333 32.89 8.62 -10.28
C ALA A 333 33.22 7.13 -10.51
N MET A 334 32.22 6.26 -10.49
CA MET A 334 32.39 4.83 -10.78
C MET A 334 32.76 4.58 -12.25
N ARG A 335 32.06 5.24 -13.18
CA ARG A 335 32.30 5.12 -14.62
C ARG A 335 33.72 5.52 -15.01
N LYS A 336 34.24 6.62 -14.47
CA LYS A 336 35.56 7.16 -14.83
C LYS A 336 36.72 6.29 -14.32
N ALA A 337 36.55 5.66 -13.15
CA ALA A 337 37.65 4.93 -12.51
C ALA A 337 37.65 3.42 -12.77
N LEU A 338 36.51 2.82 -13.12
CA LEU A 338 36.37 1.37 -13.31
C LEU A 338 36.15 1.02 -14.78
N THR A 339 36.68 -0.12 -15.22
CA THR A 339 36.46 -0.61 -16.58
C THR A 339 35.05 -1.19 -16.73
N LEU A 340 34.46 -1.09 -17.93
CA LEU A 340 33.15 -1.65 -18.22
C LEU A 340 33.09 -3.17 -17.92
N THR A 341 34.15 -3.92 -18.23
CA THR A 341 34.27 -5.35 -17.92
C THR A 341 34.19 -5.62 -16.42
N ARG A 342 34.89 -4.82 -15.60
CA ARG A 342 34.87 -4.94 -14.14
C ARG A 342 33.48 -4.65 -13.59
N LEU A 343 32.83 -3.59 -14.08
CA LEU A 343 31.48 -3.22 -13.71
C LEU A 343 30.44 -4.29 -14.11
N LYS A 344 30.54 -4.86 -15.32
CA LYS A 344 29.67 -5.94 -15.78
C LYS A 344 29.74 -7.16 -14.87
N ALA A 345 30.95 -7.53 -14.41
CA ALA A 345 31.15 -8.68 -13.53
C ALA A 345 30.37 -8.59 -12.20
N TYR A 346 30.16 -7.38 -11.67
CA TYR A 346 29.42 -7.14 -10.43
C TYR A 346 28.09 -6.37 -10.64
N SER A 347 27.60 -6.34 -11.88
CA SER A 347 26.35 -5.63 -12.25
C SER A 347 25.15 -6.08 -11.42
N HIS A 348 25.07 -7.37 -11.09
CA HIS A 348 24.02 -7.95 -10.25
C HIS A 348 24.03 -7.43 -8.80
N VAL A 349 25.21 -7.23 -8.21
CA VAL A 349 25.36 -6.65 -6.87
C VAL A 349 25.01 -5.15 -6.91
N LEU A 350 25.48 -4.44 -7.94
CA LEU A 350 25.19 -3.02 -8.12
C LEU A 350 23.69 -2.76 -8.34
N ASP A 351 23.04 -3.57 -9.17
CA ASP A 351 21.60 -3.52 -9.45
C ASP A 351 20.75 -3.63 -8.16
N PHE A 352 21.10 -4.54 -7.26
CA PHE A 352 20.34 -4.71 -6.02
C PHE A 352 20.74 -3.74 -4.92
N PHE A 353 22.02 -3.56 -4.63
CA PHE A 353 22.48 -2.84 -3.42
C PHE A 353 23.05 -1.46 -3.72
N GLY A 354 23.38 -1.17 -4.98
CA GLY A 354 24.03 0.08 -5.39
C GLY A 354 23.19 1.32 -5.16
N GLY A 355 21.85 1.20 -5.13
CA GLY A 355 20.95 2.34 -4.93
C GLY A 355 21.14 3.12 -3.62
N MET A 356 21.91 2.59 -2.66
CA MET A 356 22.29 3.27 -1.40
C MET A 356 23.75 3.78 -1.39
N PHE A 357 24.50 3.64 -2.48
CA PHE A 357 25.87 4.12 -2.58
C PHE A 357 25.89 5.62 -2.84
N GLU A 358 26.77 6.33 -2.13
CA GLU A 358 26.98 7.75 -2.30
C GLU A 358 28.47 8.07 -2.24
N ILE A 359 28.95 8.80 -3.25
CA ILE A 359 30.28 9.39 -3.26
C ILE A 359 30.13 10.91 -3.19
N ARG A 360 30.77 11.53 -2.21
CA ARG A 360 30.81 13.00 -2.01
C ARG A 360 32.25 13.43 -1.82
N ASP A 361 32.70 14.42 -2.59
CA ASP A 361 34.09 14.91 -2.56
C ASP A 361 35.12 13.78 -2.71
N GLY A 362 34.81 12.78 -3.54
CA GLY A 362 35.62 11.59 -3.76
C GLY A 362 35.57 10.53 -2.65
N LYS A 363 34.82 10.75 -1.56
CA LYS A 363 34.70 9.85 -0.41
C LYS A 363 33.38 9.09 -0.41
N ALA A 364 33.38 7.85 0.07
CA ALA A 364 32.17 7.10 0.33
C ALA A 364 31.45 7.63 1.58
N VAL A 365 30.14 7.88 1.47
CA VAL A 365 29.28 8.12 2.63
C VAL A 365 29.01 6.78 3.31
N LEU A 366 29.12 6.70 4.64
CA LEU A 366 29.05 5.43 5.36
C LEU A 366 27.92 5.39 6.39
N PRO A 367 27.22 4.25 6.52
CA PRO A 367 26.41 3.96 7.70
C PRO A 367 27.29 4.02 8.97
N GLY A 368 26.84 4.78 9.97
CA GLY A 368 27.58 5.04 11.21
C GLY A 368 28.58 6.20 11.14
N GLY A 369 28.71 6.84 9.96
CA GLY A 369 29.52 8.04 9.77
C GLY A 369 31.01 7.82 10.06
N PRO A 370 31.74 8.88 10.45
CA PRO A 370 33.18 8.81 10.70
C PRO A 370 33.60 7.78 11.75
N ARG A 371 32.75 7.54 12.76
CA ARG A 371 33.00 6.56 13.83
C ARG A 371 33.21 5.15 13.28
N SER A 372 32.47 4.78 12.24
CA SER A 372 32.51 3.44 11.65
C SER A 372 33.44 3.35 10.43
N ALA A 373 34.07 4.45 10.01
CA ALA A 373 34.94 4.46 8.83
C ALA A 373 36.12 3.47 8.91
N PRO A 374 36.84 3.34 10.04
CA PRO A 374 37.98 2.40 10.13
C PRO A 374 37.56 0.95 9.93
N ILE A 375 36.44 0.53 10.51
CA ILE A 375 35.96 -0.85 10.39
C ILE A 375 35.40 -1.13 8.99
N TRP A 376 34.74 -0.15 8.34
CA TRP A 376 34.36 -0.29 6.93
C TRP A 376 35.58 -0.46 6.03
N ALA A 377 36.65 0.29 6.29
CA ALA A 377 37.91 0.17 5.56
C ALA A 377 38.52 -1.24 5.72
N GLU A 378 38.52 -1.77 6.94
CA GLU A 378 38.99 -3.12 7.25
C GLU A 378 38.15 -4.19 6.52
N LEU A 379 36.82 -4.13 6.62
CA LEU A 379 35.94 -5.13 6.03
C LEU A 379 36.00 -5.13 4.49
N ALA A 380 35.92 -3.94 3.87
CA ALA A 380 36.00 -3.80 2.41
C ALA A 380 37.42 -4.08 1.89
N GLY A 381 38.44 -3.68 2.64
CA GLY A 381 39.85 -3.73 2.21
C GLY A 381 40.27 -2.54 1.34
N ALA A 382 39.58 -1.40 1.49
CA ALA A 382 39.90 -0.13 0.82
C ALA A 382 39.44 1.05 1.69
N SER A 383 40.16 2.18 1.61
CA SER A 383 39.78 3.37 2.39
C SER A 383 38.49 4.01 1.86
N PRO A 384 37.52 4.35 2.73
CA PRO A 384 36.36 5.16 2.35
C PRO A 384 36.70 6.54 1.80
N ASP A 385 37.88 7.09 2.07
CA ASP A 385 38.35 8.33 1.44
C ASP A 385 38.62 8.16 -0.07
N GLN A 386 38.71 6.91 -0.55
CA GLN A 386 38.79 6.55 -1.96
C GLN A 386 37.46 5.90 -2.37
N GLY A 387 36.40 6.70 -2.43
CA GLY A 387 35.01 6.21 -2.51
C GLY A 387 34.76 5.19 -3.63
N THR A 388 35.28 5.42 -4.82
CA THR A 388 35.12 4.48 -5.93
C THR A 388 35.87 3.15 -5.69
N ALA A 389 37.10 3.20 -5.17
CA ALA A 389 37.86 1.98 -4.85
C ALA A 389 37.19 1.21 -3.70
N PHE A 390 36.64 1.94 -2.72
CA PHE A 390 35.84 1.37 -1.63
C PHE A 390 34.63 0.60 -2.16
N PHE A 391 33.79 1.21 -3.00
CA PHE A 391 32.60 0.55 -3.52
C PHE A 391 32.91 -0.62 -4.47
N ASP A 392 33.98 -0.56 -5.28
CA ASP A 392 34.44 -1.72 -6.08
C ASP A 392 34.81 -2.92 -5.17
N LYS A 393 35.56 -2.67 -4.10
CA LYS A 393 35.91 -3.72 -3.14
C LYS A 393 34.70 -4.22 -2.37
N LEU A 394 33.82 -3.33 -1.92
CA LEU A 394 32.61 -3.69 -1.19
C LEU A 394 31.64 -4.54 -2.02
N MET A 395 31.46 -4.25 -3.31
CA MET A 395 30.64 -5.08 -4.21
C MET A 395 31.23 -6.47 -4.45
N SER A 396 32.55 -6.56 -4.61
CA SER A 396 33.24 -7.82 -4.88
C SER A 396 33.49 -8.68 -3.65
N LYS A 397 33.36 -8.10 -2.45
CA LYS A 397 33.66 -8.77 -1.19
C LYS A 397 32.63 -9.85 -0.88
N ASP A 398 33.14 -11.06 -0.62
CA ASP A 398 32.36 -12.19 -0.11
C ASP A 398 31.07 -12.40 -0.95
N ASP A 399 31.21 -12.43 -2.28
CA ASP A 399 30.12 -12.56 -3.27
C ASP A 399 28.98 -11.53 -3.14
N GLY A 400 29.26 -10.35 -2.57
CA GLY A 400 28.30 -9.26 -2.38
C GLY A 400 27.61 -9.24 -1.01
N TRP A 401 27.96 -10.13 -0.08
CA TRP A 401 27.42 -10.11 1.29
C TRP A 401 27.75 -8.81 2.05
N LEU A 402 28.90 -8.18 1.80
CA LEU A 402 29.21 -6.89 2.42
C LEU A 402 28.31 -5.78 1.91
N ALA A 403 28.02 -5.76 0.61
CA ALA A 403 27.10 -4.80 -0.01
C ALA A 403 25.67 -4.93 0.54
N SER A 404 25.23 -6.16 0.78
CA SER A 404 23.94 -6.45 1.41
C SER A 404 23.84 -5.88 2.82
N LEU A 405 24.89 -6.04 3.66
CA LEU A 405 24.91 -5.46 5.00
C LEU A 405 24.94 -3.93 4.95
N TYR A 406 25.74 -3.36 4.06
CA TYR A 406 25.78 -1.92 3.84
C TYR A 406 24.38 -1.37 3.49
N ASP A 407 23.66 -2.00 2.56
CA ASP A 407 22.31 -1.60 2.16
C ASP A 407 21.32 -1.64 3.34
N ALA A 408 21.34 -2.70 4.15
CA ALA A 408 20.48 -2.80 5.34
C ALA A 408 20.77 -1.69 6.37
N LEU A 409 22.05 -1.44 6.68
CA LEU A 409 22.45 -0.40 7.65
C LEU A 409 22.25 1.02 7.12
N ALA A 410 22.33 1.24 5.81
CA ALA A 410 22.12 2.54 5.19
C ALA A 410 20.66 3.02 5.24
N ARG A 411 19.70 2.09 5.38
CA ARG A 411 18.26 2.37 5.36
C ARG A 411 17.65 2.70 6.72
N ILE A 412 18.30 2.29 7.80
CA ILE A 412 17.81 2.50 9.16
C ILE A 412 18.35 3.80 9.77
N HIS A 413 17.69 4.29 10.81
CA HIS A 413 18.05 5.50 11.56
C HIS A 413 17.78 5.31 13.06
N GLY A 414 18.24 6.26 13.88
CA GLY A 414 18.04 6.23 15.32
C GLY A 414 18.89 5.20 16.08
N PRO A 415 18.49 4.82 17.31
CA PRO A 415 19.32 4.04 18.24
C PRO A 415 19.79 2.68 17.68
N VAL A 416 18.99 2.04 16.84
CA VAL A 416 19.33 0.76 16.21
C VAL A 416 20.51 0.92 15.25
N LYS A 417 20.53 1.99 14.46
CA LYS A 417 21.67 2.31 13.59
C LYS A 417 22.92 2.52 14.41
N ASP A 418 22.83 3.30 15.49
CA ASP A 418 23.98 3.58 16.35
C ASP A 418 24.52 2.31 17.02
N TYR A 419 23.62 1.37 17.37
CA TYR A 419 23.97 0.07 17.94
C TYR A 419 24.68 -0.84 16.93
N LEU A 420 24.10 -1.02 15.75
CA LEU A 420 24.59 -1.95 14.73
C LEU A 420 25.84 -1.44 13.99
N THR A 421 26.07 -0.12 14.00
CA THR A 421 27.25 0.50 13.40
C THR A 421 28.41 0.71 14.38
N ASP A 422 28.27 0.23 15.63
CA ASP A 422 29.42 0.13 16.54
C ASP A 422 30.53 -0.73 15.90
N PRO A 423 31.80 -0.29 15.89
CA PRO A 423 32.85 -1.01 15.18
C PRO A 423 33.04 -2.47 15.60
N SER A 424 32.91 -2.77 16.90
CA SER A 424 33.08 -4.13 17.41
C SER A 424 31.93 -5.04 16.99
N ARG A 425 30.70 -4.53 17.08
CA ARG A 425 29.49 -5.26 16.70
C ARG A 425 29.37 -5.44 15.19
N MET A 426 29.74 -4.44 14.40
CA MET A 426 29.69 -4.54 12.95
C MET A 426 30.61 -5.65 12.44
N LYS A 427 31.83 -5.75 12.99
CA LYS A 427 32.74 -6.86 12.70
C LYS A 427 32.12 -8.21 13.10
N ARG A 428 31.55 -8.29 14.31
CA ARG A 428 30.93 -9.49 14.86
C ARG A 428 29.76 -9.98 14.01
N PHE A 429 28.77 -9.13 13.78
CA PHE A 429 27.56 -9.48 13.03
C PHE A 429 27.85 -9.73 11.54
N TYR A 430 28.75 -8.96 10.92
CA TYR A 430 29.16 -9.26 9.56
C TYR A 430 29.83 -10.64 9.45
N THR A 431 30.69 -11.01 10.41
CA THR A 431 31.30 -12.35 10.42
C THR A 431 30.23 -13.45 10.48
N ALA A 432 29.17 -13.23 11.25
CA ALA A 432 28.02 -14.13 11.30
C ALA A 432 27.28 -14.23 9.95
N VAL A 433 26.94 -13.09 9.31
CA VAL A 433 26.27 -13.04 8.00
C VAL A 433 27.14 -13.68 6.91
N ARG A 434 28.43 -13.36 6.88
CA ARG A 434 29.39 -13.86 5.88
C ARG A 434 29.55 -15.37 5.93
N GLY A 435 29.51 -15.98 7.12
CA GLY A 435 29.71 -17.41 7.30
C GLY A 435 31.01 -17.93 6.68
N ARG A 436 31.07 -19.24 6.41
CA ARG A 436 32.25 -19.89 5.78
C ARG A 436 32.16 -20.00 4.26
N ILE A 437 30.96 -20.19 3.75
CA ILE A 437 30.68 -20.35 2.31
C ILE A 437 29.99 -19.06 1.90
N THR A 438 30.46 -18.36 0.86
CA THR A 438 29.88 -17.08 0.45
C THR A 438 28.96 -17.23 -0.77
N SER A 439 29.17 -18.29 -1.56
CA SER A 439 28.38 -18.61 -2.75
C SER A 439 27.22 -19.57 -2.44
N PRO A 440 26.03 -19.37 -3.05
CA PRO A 440 25.68 -18.24 -3.90
C PRO A 440 25.53 -16.94 -3.08
N GLY A 441 25.97 -15.82 -3.67
CA GLY A 441 25.83 -14.48 -3.08
C GLY A 441 24.37 -14.01 -2.92
N PRO A 442 24.13 -12.87 -2.24
CA PRO A 442 22.79 -12.37 -1.96
C PRO A 442 22.10 -11.73 -3.18
N ALA A 443 22.84 -11.45 -4.25
CA ALA A 443 22.34 -10.87 -5.50
C ALA A 443 21.99 -11.93 -6.55
N ARG A 444 20.94 -12.70 -6.29
CA ARG A 444 20.44 -13.76 -7.19
C ARG A 444 19.77 -13.15 -8.45
N PRO A 445 19.53 -13.93 -9.52
CA PRO A 445 19.06 -13.38 -10.79
C PRO A 445 17.75 -12.58 -10.74
N VAL A 446 16.78 -12.98 -9.90
CA VAL A 446 15.43 -12.39 -9.89
C VAL A 446 15.08 -11.66 -8.58
N PHE A 447 15.56 -12.14 -7.43
CA PHE A 447 15.20 -11.54 -6.12
C PHE A 447 16.40 -11.34 -5.21
N ARG A 448 16.28 -10.33 -4.33
CA ARG A 448 17.23 -10.06 -3.24
C ARG A 448 17.02 -11.09 -2.13
N ALA A 449 18.08 -11.80 -1.75
CA ALA A 449 18.02 -12.82 -0.70
C ALA A 449 18.32 -12.27 0.72
N ASN A 450 18.26 -10.94 0.91
CA ASN A 450 18.57 -10.27 2.18
C ASN A 450 17.34 -9.86 2.99
N THR A 451 16.17 -10.38 2.64
CA THR A 451 14.87 -10.04 3.24
C THR A 451 14.90 -10.07 4.77
N ASP A 452 15.33 -11.18 5.36
CA ASP A 452 15.39 -11.37 6.81
C ASP A 452 16.29 -10.34 7.50
N MET A 453 17.44 -10.01 6.90
CA MET A 453 18.35 -9.00 7.45
C MET A 453 17.72 -7.61 7.40
N MET A 454 17.01 -7.27 6.32
CA MET A 454 16.29 -6.00 6.23
C MET A 454 15.16 -5.90 7.25
N LEU A 455 14.35 -6.96 7.40
CA LEU A 455 13.29 -7.03 8.41
C LEU A 455 13.87 -6.90 9.82
N PHE A 456 14.90 -7.68 10.12
CA PHE A 456 15.53 -7.70 11.44
C PHE A 456 16.14 -6.35 11.81
N THR A 457 16.94 -5.76 10.93
CA THR A 457 17.58 -4.45 11.21
C THR A 457 16.56 -3.31 11.34
N THR A 458 15.42 -3.42 10.65
CA THR A 458 14.34 -2.42 10.72
C THR A 458 13.50 -2.57 12.00
N ARG A 459 13.30 -3.79 12.48
CA ARG A 459 12.43 -4.08 13.61
C ARG A 459 13.15 -4.32 14.93
N LEU A 460 14.47 -4.48 14.92
CA LEU A 460 15.25 -4.58 16.15
C LEU A 460 14.94 -3.39 17.06
N ARG A 461 14.70 -3.67 18.34
CA ARG A 461 14.43 -2.66 19.36
C ARG A 461 15.66 -2.50 20.24
N VAL A 462 16.05 -1.26 20.50
CA VAL A 462 17.04 -0.89 21.51
C VAL A 462 16.29 -0.18 22.63
N ASP A 463 16.39 -0.68 23.84
CA ASP A 463 15.74 -0.10 25.01
C ASP A 463 16.44 1.18 25.47
N ALA A 464 15.80 1.93 26.38
CA ALA A 464 16.32 3.19 26.90
C ALA A 464 17.72 3.07 27.55
N ASN A 465 18.13 1.86 27.95
CA ASN A 465 19.46 1.57 28.50
C ASN A 465 20.54 1.34 27.41
N GLY A 466 20.20 1.48 26.12
CA GLY A 466 21.11 1.28 25.00
C GLY A 466 21.40 -0.19 24.66
N LYS A 467 20.73 -1.15 25.31
CA LYS A 467 20.84 -2.59 25.01
C LYS A 467 19.68 -3.04 24.11
N PRO A 468 19.87 -4.08 23.29
CA PRO A 468 18.81 -4.62 22.48
C PRO A 468 17.79 -5.33 23.37
N HIS A 469 16.51 -5.17 23.05
CA HIS A 469 15.43 -5.90 23.71
C HIS A 469 15.55 -7.38 23.37
N ILE A 470 15.62 -8.23 24.40
CA ILE A 470 15.61 -9.69 24.25
C ILE A 470 14.33 -10.21 24.91
N PRO A 471 13.33 -10.67 24.14
CA PRO A 471 12.06 -11.12 24.72
C PRO A 471 12.25 -12.23 25.75
N GLY A 472 11.57 -12.11 26.90
CA GLY A 472 11.66 -13.02 28.03
C GLY A 472 13.00 -12.92 28.75
N SER A 473 14.00 -13.68 28.30
CA SER A 473 15.37 -13.60 28.82
C SER A 473 16.37 -14.30 27.89
N LEU A 474 17.67 -14.07 28.09
CA LEU A 474 18.73 -14.78 27.40
C LEU A 474 18.60 -16.33 27.52
N GLU A 475 18.12 -16.81 28.66
CA GLU A 475 18.01 -18.24 28.95
C GLU A 475 16.94 -18.92 28.09
N VAL A 476 15.85 -18.20 27.76
CA VAL A 476 14.83 -18.72 26.83
C VAL A 476 15.44 -18.98 25.46
N TRP A 477 16.22 -18.03 24.94
CA TRP A 477 16.88 -18.17 23.65
C TRP A 477 17.97 -19.24 23.66
N ARG A 478 18.74 -19.36 24.75
CA ARG A 478 19.66 -20.50 24.92
C ARG A 478 18.92 -21.83 24.82
N ASN A 479 17.83 -21.98 25.58
CA ASN A 479 17.07 -23.22 25.62
C ASN A 479 16.39 -23.54 24.29
N LEU A 480 15.85 -22.54 23.59
CA LEU A 480 15.31 -22.70 22.25
C LEU A 480 16.39 -23.26 21.31
N PHE A 481 17.60 -22.69 21.35
CA PHE A 481 18.71 -23.12 20.49
C PHE A 481 19.38 -24.44 20.90
N ILE A 482 19.20 -24.91 22.14
CA ILE A 482 19.77 -26.17 22.64
C ILE A 482 18.80 -27.33 22.47
N ASN A 483 17.55 -27.16 22.92
CA ASN A 483 16.63 -28.27 23.19
C ASN A 483 15.58 -28.51 22.10
N HIS A 484 15.44 -27.62 21.12
CA HIS A 484 14.57 -27.71 19.92
C HIS A 484 13.30 -28.59 20.02
N PRO A 485 12.11 -27.99 20.11
CA PRO A 485 10.87 -28.77 20.15
C PRO A 485 10.50 -29.46 18.82
N GLN A 486 10.97 -28.98 17.66
CA GLN A 486 10.53 -29.43 16.32
C GLN A 486 11.70 -29.60 15.32
N GLY A 487 12.65 -30.50 15.59
CA GLY A 487 13.76 -30.83 14.68
C GLY A 487 15.14 -30.38 15.15
N LYS A 488 16.14 -30.32 14.26
CA LYS A 488 17.50 -29.85 14.60
C LYS A 488 17.77 -28.51 13.92
N TYR A 489 17.99 -27.43 14.69
CA TYR A 489 18.66 -26.25 14.12
C TYR A 489 20.13 -26.56 13.78
N ASP A 490 20.82 -25.54 13.28
CA ASP A 490 22.23 -25.61 12.98
C ASP A 490 23.06 -26.11 14.17
N GLY A 491 23.67 -27.28 14.04
CA GLY A 491 24.43 -27.90 15.13
C GLY A 491 25.61 -27.04 15.64
N LYS A 492 26.09 -26.05 14.88
CA LYS A 492 27.08 -25.08 15.39
C LYS A 492 26.42 -24.05 16.29
N LEU A 493 25.26 -23.52 15.89
CA LEU A 493 24.50 -22.57 16.73
C LEU A 493 24.04 -23.25 18.02
N THR A 494 23.61 -24.52 17.95
CA THR A 494 23.29 -25.33 19.15
C THR A 494 24.46 -25.39 20.12
N LYS A 495 25.68 -25.63 19.63
CA LYS A 495 26.89 -25.66 20.47
C LYS A 495 27.22 -24.27 21.03
N LEU A 496 27.17 -23.23 20.21
CA LEU A 496 27.43 -21.85 20.64
C LEU A 496 26.43 -21.40 21.72
N ALA A 497 25.17 -21.79 21.62
CA ALA A 497 24.13 -21.45 22.58
C ALA A 497 24.46 -21.87 24.02
N THR A 498 25.21 -22.94 24.22
CA THR A 498 25.67 -23.36 25.56
C THR A 498 26.57 -22.33 26.25
N THR A 499 27.18 -21.43 25.47
CA THR A 499 28.16 -20.43 25.92
C THR A 499 27.65 -18.99 25.91
N TRP A 500 26.40 -18.76 25.49
CA TRP A 500 25.83 -17.40 25.44
C TRP A 500 25.72 -16.79 26.84
N LYS A 501 26.13 -15.52 26.94
CA LYS A 501 26.22 -14.72 28.17
C LYS A 501 25.65 -13.31 28.00
N GLU A 502 25.50 -12.82 26.78
CA GLU A 502 25.03 -11.46 26.50
C GLU A 502 24.05 -11.39 25.32
N PRO A 503 23.23 -10.32 25.22
CA PRO A 503 22.29 -10.15 24.11
C PRO A 503 22.91 -10.22 22.72
N ASP A 504 24.15 -9.74 22.57
CA ASP A 504 24.87 -9.78 21.30
C ASP A 504 25.10 -11.20 20.79
N ASP A 505 25.16 -12.21 21.67
CA ASP A 505 25.28 -13.62 21.27
C ASP A 505 24.03 -14.10 20.52
N VAL A 506 22.84 -13.67 20.96
CA VAL A 506 21.56 -14.00 20.31
C VAL A 506 21.46 -13.28 18.97
N LEU A 507 21.77 -11.97 18.94
CA LEU A 507 21.72 -11.20 17.71
C LEU A 507 22.70 -11.75 16.66
N GLU A 508 23.90 -12.15 17.07
CA GLU A 508 24.89 -12.80 16.19
C GLU A 508 24.33 -14.08 15.56
N ALA A 509 23.65 -14.92 16.35
CA ALA A 509 23.01 -16.12 15.84
C ALA A 509 21.89 -15.82 14.83
N LEU A 510 21.06 -14.80 15.10
CA LEU A 510 19.99 -14.37 14.19
C LEU A 510 20.55 -13.79 12.88
N PHE A 511 21.61 -12.99 12.93
CA PHE A 511 22.34 -12.52 11.74
C PHE A 511 22.93 -13.68 10.94
N ALA A 512 23.48 -14.71 11.60
CA ALA A 512 23.99 -15.90 10.94
C ALA A 512 22.89 -16.72 10.24
N LEU A 513 21.63 -16.61 10.67
CA LEU A 513 20.49 -17.28 10.03
C LEU A 513 19.92 -16.49 8.84
N CYS A 514 20.11 -15.16 8.77
CA CYS A 514 19.60 -14.30 7.69
C CYS A 514 20.10 -14.67 6.28
N ARG A 515 21.17 -15.46 6.19
CA ARG A 515 21.78 -15.92 4.93
C ARG A 515 21.25 -17.28 4.44
N LYS A 516 20.41 -17.96 5.22
CA LYS A 516 19.93 -19.30 4.89
C LYS A 516 18.79 -19.25 3.89
N THR A 517 18.72 -20.24 3.01
CA THR A 517 17.66 -20.35 1.98
C THR A 517 16.37 -20.97 2.49
N VAL A 518 16.44 -21.62 3.65
CA VAL A 518 15.28 -22.18 4.35
C VAL A 518 14.71 -21.15 5.30
N GLU A 519 13.44 -21.31 5.65
CA GLU A 519 12.74 -20.43 6.57
C GLU A 519 13.51 -20.23 7.89
N ASN A 520 13.74 -18.97 8.25
CA ASN A 520 14.42 -18.57 9.47
C ASN A 520 13.43 -18.44 10.63
N GLU A 521 12.92 -19.58 11.08
CA GLU A 521 11.93 -19.64 12.16
C GLU A 521 12.38 -18.93 13.46
N PRO A 522 13.62 -19.07 13.96
CA PRO A 522 14.05 -18.35 15.16
C PRO A 522 13.96 -16.82 15.04
N LEU A 523 14.28 -16.28 13.87
CA LEU A 523 14.11 -14.85 13.62
C LEU A 523 12.63 -14.45 13.61
N LYS A 524 11.76 -15.24 12.96
CA LYS A 524 10.33 -14.97 12.94
C LYS A 524 9.73 -14.99 14.34
N ILE A 525 10.12 -15.97 15.17
CA ILE A 525 9.76 -16.03 16.60
C ILE A 525 10.24 -14.76 17.32
N PHE A 526 11.51 -14.39 17.14
CA PHE A 526 12.10 -13.21 17.78
C PHE A 526 11.34 -11.93 17.43
N MET A 527 11.04 -11.72 16.16
CA MET A 527 10.30 -10.54 15.71
C MET A 527 8.86 -10.54 16.22
N ALA A 528 8.13 -11.66 16.09
CA ALA A 528 6.74 -11.75 16.51
C ALA A 528 6.57 -11.46 18.01
N ILE A 529 7.40 -12.07 18.87
CA ILE A 529 7.32 -11.85 20.32
C ILE A 529 7.82 -10.44 20.69
N SER A 530 8.88 -9.94 20.03
CA SER A 530 9.34 -8.55 20.24
C SER A 530 8.27 -7.53 19.88
N ASP A 531 7.46 -7.81 18.86
CA ASP A 531 6.36 -6.94 18.45
C ASP A 531 5.17 -7.02 19.41
N ILE A 532 4.88 -8.20 20.00
CA ILE A 532 3.93 -8.31 21.12
C ILE A 532 4.39 -7.44 22.31
N ASP A 533 5.67 -7.49 22.67
CA ASP A 533 6.24 -6.68 23.76
C ASP A 533 6.28 -5.17 23.46
N ARG A 534 6.26 -4.78 22.17
CA ARG A 534 6.52 -3.39 21.75
C ARG A 534 5.57 -2.39 22.38
N ASN A 535 4.30 -2.77 22.49
CA ASN A 535 3.23 -1.88 22.93
C ASN A 535 2.78 -2.17 24.38
N ARG A 536 3.45 -3.08 25.10
CA ARG A 536 3.12 -3.44 26.48
C ARG A 536 3.83 -2.52 27.47
N ALA A 537 3.17 -2.24 28.59
CA ALA A 537 3.78 -1.54 29.71
C ALA A 537 4.88 -2.39 30.38
N THR A 538 4.61 -3.70 30.51
CA THR A 538 5.55 -4.70 31.01
C THR A 538 5.72 -5.78 29.94
N PRO A 539 6.96 -6.09 29.52
CA PRO A 539 7.23 -7.23 28.64
C PRO A 539 6.71 -8.55 29.21
N LEU A 540 6.45 -9.52 28.33
CA LEU A 540 6.08 -10.88 28.73
C LEU A 540 7.17 -11.54 29.60
N ASP A 541 6.75 -12.38 30.54
CA ASP A 541 7.69 -13.13 31.36
C ASP A 541 8.41 -14.24 30.57
N ALA A 542 9.49 -14.75 31.14
CA ALA A 542 10.31 -15.77 30.48
C ALA A 542 9.55 -17.08 30.21
N ALA A 543 8.57 -17.45 31.04
CA ALA A 543 7.83 -18.70 30.90
C ALA A 543 6.82 -18.61 29.75
N THR A 544 6.10 -17.50 29.64
CA THR A 544 5.20 -17.19 28.54
C THR A 544 5.96 -17.13 27.21
N VAL A 545 7.13 -16.47 27.19
CA VAL A 545 7.97 -16.40 25.99
C VAL A 545 8.52 -17.76 25.58
N ASP A 546 8.99 -18.61 26.51
CA ASP A 546 9.44 -19.98 26.20
C ASP A 546 8.31 -20.80 25.58
N ARG A 547 7.09 -20.71 26.13
CA ARG A 547 5.92 -21.39 25.58
C ARG A 547 5.58 -20.91 24.16
N LEU A 548 5.52 -19.59 23.94
CA LEU A 548 5.27 -19.01 22.62
C LEU A 548 6.35 -19.43 21.61
N ALA A 549 7.62 -19.43 22.01
CA ALA A 549 8.69 -19.86 21.13
C ALA A 549 8.55 -21.34 20.72
N ARG A 550 8.13 -22.23 21.64
CA ARG A 550 7.99 -23.67 21.35
C ARG A 550 6.78 -24.01 20.49
N GLU A 551 5.69 -23.28 20.67
CA GLU A 551 4.42 -23.54 19.98
C GLU A 551 4.26 -22.72 18.69
N TYR A 552 5.23 -21.85 18.36
CA TYR A 552 5.20 -20.98 17.18
C TYR A 552 4.94 -21.73 15.88
N HIS A 553 5.53 -22.92 15.70
CA HIS A 553 5.35 -23.69 14.46
C HIS A 553 3.87 -23.97 14.17
N MET A 554 3.06 -24.22 15.20
CA MET A 554 1.63 -24.51 15.06
C MET A 554 0.78 -23.23 15.12
N PHE A 555 1.07 -22.34 16.07
CA PHE A 555 0.18 -21.22 16.40
C PHE A 555 0.74 -19.84 16.06
N GLY A 556 1.93 -19.73 15.46
CA GLY A 556 2.62 -18.46 15.20
C GLY A 556 1.80 -17.47 14.36
N SER A 557 0.99 -17.97 13.42
CA SER A 557 0.07 -17.12 12.63
C SER A 557 -0.97 -16.40 13.50
N GLN A 558 -1.27 -16.92 14.69
CA GLN A 558 -2.24 -16.35 15.62
C GLN A 558 -1.62 -15.28 16.53
N TYR A 559 -0.29 -15.18 16.61
CA TYR A 559 0.38 -14.30 17.58
C TYR A 559 0.09 -12.80 17.42
N PRO A 560 -0.19 -12.27 16.20
CA PRO A 560 -0.68 -10.89 16.05
C PRO A 560 -1.93 -10.57 16.88
N LEU A 561 -2.74 -11.58 17.25
CA LEU A 561 -3.88 -11.44 18.16
C LEU A 561 -3.47 -10.82 19.52
N PHE A 562 -2.32 -11.20 20.04
CA PHE A 562 -1.84 -10.75 21.35
C PHE A 562 -1.31 -9.31 21.32
N SER A 563 -1.15 -8.74 20.11
CA SER A 563 -0.78 -7.34 19.89
C SER A 563 -1.99 -6.41 19.76
N GLU A 564 -3.23 -6.92 19.63
CA GLU A 564 -4.43 -6.08 19.47
C GLU A 564 -4.81 -5.28 20.71
N SER A 565 -4.48 -5.78 21.89
CA SER A 565 -4.65 -5.03 23.13
C SER A 565 -3.41 -5.15 24.00
N ARG A 566 -3.01 -4.00 24.55
CA ARG A 566 -1.85 -3.85 25.42
C ARG A 566 -2.11 -4.44 26.80
N SER A 567 -3.39 -4.68 27.14
CA SER A 567 -3.83 -5.17 28.43
C SER A 567 -4.02 -6.69 28.50
N ILE A 568 -3.86 -7.40 27.37
CA ILE A 568 -3.98 -8.87 27.35
C ILE A 568 -2.97 -9.50 28.31
N SER A 569 -3.49 -10.30 29.23
CA SER A 569 -2.70 -10.92 30.28
C SER A 569 -2.02 -12.20 29.81
N GLU A 570 -0.90 -12.55 30.44
CA GLU A 570 -0.17 -13.79 30.16
C GLU A 570 -1.02 -15.04 30.44
N LYS A 571 -1.91 -14.94 31.43
CA LYS A 571 -2.93 -15.96 31.72
C LYS A 571 -3.86 -16.17 30.53
N SER A 572 -4.37 -15.10 29.94
CA SER A 572 -5.25 -15.16 28.76
C SER A 572 -4.53 -15.72 27.53
N ILE A 573 -3.26 -15.36 27.32
CA ILE A 573 -2.42 -15.94 26.27
C ILE A 573 -2.31 -17.46 26.47
N GLY A 574 -1.96 -17.91 27.68
CA GLY A 574 -1.88 -19.33 28.00
C GLY A 574 -3.20 -20.07 27.79
N GLN A 575 -4.31 -19.49 28.24
CA GLN A 575 -5.66 -20.05 28.03
C GLN A 575 -6.00 -20.20 26.55
N PHE A 576 -5.63 -19.24 25.70
CA PHE A 576 -5.86 -19.33 24.26
C PHE A 576 -5.10 -20.49 23.65
N LEU A 577 -3.81 -20.64 23.98
CA LEU A 577 -2.98 -21.74 23.48
C LEU A 577 -3.52 -23.10 23.95
N ASP A 578 -3.99 -23.20 25.20
CA ASP A 578 -4.63 -24.42 25.72
C ASP A 578 -5.92 -24.76 24.96
N ALA A 579 -6.78 -23.76 24.71
CA ALA A 579 -8.01 -23.93 23.94
C ALA A 579 -7.70 -24.36 22.49
N ALA A 580 -6.76 -23.69 21.82
CA ALA A 580 -6.36 -24.01 20.45
C ALA A 580 -5.81 -25.44 20.34
N ALA A 581 -4.94 -25.85 21.27
CA ALA A 581 -4.42 -27.21 21.33
C ALA A 581 -5.51 -28.26 21.65
N GLY A 582 -6.53 -27.88 22.43
CA GLY A 582 -7.71 -28.71 22.69
C GLY A 582 -8.54 -28.93 21.43
N ILE A 583 -8.80 -27.87 20.66
CA ILE A 583 -9.55 -27.89 19.41
C ILE A 583 -8.85 -28.80 18.38
N SER A 584 -7.53 -28.67 18.20
CA SER A 584 -6.74 -29.52 17.29
C SER A 584 -6.79 -31.02 17.61
N LYS A 585 -7.22 -31.41 18.82
CA LYS A 585 -7.34 -32.83 19.24
C LYS A 585 -8.72 -33.43 18.97
N VAL A 586 -9.68 -32.65 18.47
CA VAL A 586 -11.02 -33.13 18.14
C VAL A 586 -10.97 -34.05 16.93
N LYS A 587 -11.44 -35.29 17.11
CA LYS A 587 -11.37 -36.35 16.08
C LYS A 587 -12.48 -36.26 15.04
N ASP A 588 -13.68 -35.86 15.47
CA ASP A 588 -14.80 -35.63 14.56
C ASP A 588 -14.53 -34.37 13.74
N GLN A 589 -14.29 -34.55 12.45
CA GLN A 589 -13.90 -33.46 11.55
C GLN A 589 -14.99 -32.40 11.37
N ALA A 590 -16.27 -32.80 11.41
CA ALA A 590 -17.36 -31.84 11.31
C ALA A 590 -17.39 -30.94 12.55
N LEU A 591 -17.38 -31.55 13.74
CA LEU A 591 -17.28 -30.81 15.01
C LEU A 591 -15.99 -29.99 15.08
N HIS A 592 -14.85 -30.51 14.63
CA HIS A 592 -13.57 -29.80 14.64
C HIS A 592 -13.66 -28.51 13.80
N SER A 593 -14.21 -28.59 12.59
CA SER A 593 -14.39 -27.43 11.70
C SER A 593 -15.36 -26.40 12.28
N ASP A 594 -16.50 -26.83 12.82
CA ASP A 594 -17.47 -25.92 13.44
C ASP A 594 -16.91 -25.27 14.71
N LEU A 595 -16.17 -26.04 15.51
CA LEU A 595 -15.53 -25.57 16.75
C LEU A 595 -14.46 -24.53 16.46
N ALA A 596 -13.54 -24.83 15.54
CA ALA A 596 -12.50 -23.90 15.11
C ALA A 596 -13.11 -22.63 14.51
N GLY A 597 -14.09 -22.77 13.62
CA GLY A 597 -14.74 -21.64 12.97
C GLY A 597 -15.49 -20.73 13.95
N THR A 598 -16.27 -21.30 14.87
CA THR A 598 -17.01 -20.52 15.89
C THR A 598 -16.07 -19.81 16.86
N PHE A 599 -15.03 -20.52 17.34
CA PHE A 599 -14.03 -19.97 18.25
C PHE A 599 -13.28 -18.80 17.61
N GLN A 600 -12.72 -19.02 16.42
CA GLN A 600 -11.95 -18.00 15.71
C GLN A 600 -12.82 -16.82 15.27
N ALA A 601 -14.09 -17.05 14.90
CA ALA A 601 -15.00 -15.97 14.53
C ALA A 601 -15.31 -15.03 15.71
N LEU A 602 -15.52 -15.56 16.92
CA LEU A 602 -15.74 -14.75 18.12
C LEU A 602 -14.48 -13.97 18.51
N VAL A 603 -13.32 -14.62 18.46
CA VAL A 603 -12.03 -13.96 18.70
C VAL A 603 -11.78 -12.87 17.65
N GLY A 604 -12.09 -13.12 16.38
CA GLY A 604 -11.98 -12.12 15.31
C GLY A 604 -12.91 -10.93 15.51
N ILE A 605 -14.15 -11.15 15.96
CA ILE A 605 -15.07 -10.05 16.32
C ILE A 605 -14.51 -9.28 17.53
N TRP A 606 -13.97 -9.97 18.54
CA TRP A 606 -13.30 -9.29 19.66
C TRP A 606 -12.16 -8.38 19.17
N GLN A 607 -11.31 -8.85 18.25
CA GLN A 607 -10.25 -8.01 17.66
C GLN A 607 -10.81 -6.77 16.97
N ILE A 608 -11.87 -6.94 16.18
CA ILE A 608 -12.56 -5.84 15.49
C ILE A 608 -13.07 -4.81 16.50
N LEU A 609 -13.74 -5.24 17.56
CA LEU A 609 -14.35 -4.35 18.55
C LEU A 609 -13.32 -3.65 19.44
N VAL A 610 -12.20 -4.31 19.77
CA VAL A 610 -11.09 -3.71 20.52
C VAL A 610 -10.38 -2.65 19.66
N ARG A 611 -10.06 -2.98 18.40
CA ARG A 611 -9.37 -2.05 17.49
C ARG A 611 -10.18 -0.78 17.24
N GLN A 612 -11.51 -0.91 17.15
CA GLN A 612 -12.44 0.20 17.01
C GLN A 612 -12.78 0.92 18.33
N GLN A 613 -12.25 0.43 19.46
CA GLN A 613 -12.53 0.94 20.82
C GLN A 613 -14.00 0.82 21.26
N SER A 614 -14.78 -0.03 20.61
CA SER A 614 -16.13 -0.43 21.05
C SER A 614 -16.05 -1.28 22.33
N ILE A 615 -15.01 -2.10 22.46
CA ILE A 615 -14.60 -2.68 23.74
C ILE A 615 -13.45 -1.81 24.28
N PRO A 616 -13.60 -1.15 25.44
CA PRO A 616 -12.53 -0.40 26.05
C PRO A 616 -11.34 -1.31 26.40
N ASP A 617 -10.11 -0.81 26.25
CA ASP A 617 -8.88 -1.59 26.48
C ASP A 617 -8.83 -2.23 27.89
N ALA A 618 -9.41 -1.57 28.89
CA ALA A 618 -9.51 -2.10 30.26
C ALA A 618 -10.42 -3.35 30.40
N GLN A 619 -11.35 -3.56 29.46
CA GLN A 619 -12.25 -4.72 29.44
C GLN A 619 -11.79 -5.80 28.44
N ALA A 620 -10.83 -5.47 27.57
CA ALA A 620 -10.41 -6.33 26.47
C ALA A 620 -9.98 -7.73 26.95
N ASP A 621 -9.12 -7.81 27.97
CA ASP A 621 -8.65 -9.08 28.55
C ASP A 621 -9.77 -9.91 29.18
N THR A 622 -10.71 -9.27 29.88
CA THR A 622 -11.83 -9.97 30.55
C THR A 622 -12.77 -10.60 29.52
N VAL A 623 -13.15 -9.85 28.48
CA VAL A 623 -14.00 -10.37 27.40
C VAL A 623 -13.28 -11.49 26.65
N PHE A 624 -12.00 -11.29 26.33
CA PHE A 624 -11.17 -12.29 25.65
C PHE A 624 -11.10 -13.60 26.45
N SER A 625 -10.68 -13.53 27.72
CA SER A 625 -10.59 -14.70 28.61
C SER A 625 -11.94 -15.41 28.77
N GLY A 626 -13.04 -14.66 28.90
CA GLY A 626 -14.39 -15.23 28.99
C GLY A 626 -14.81 -15.99 27.73
N ILE A 627 -14.51 -15.45 26.54
CA ILE A 627 -14.75 -16.14 25.27
C ILE A 627 -13.91 -17.42 25.25
N VAL A 628 -12.60 -17.33 25.47
CA VAL A 628 -11.69 -18.46 25.37
C VAL A 628 -12.05 -19.59 26.34
N ALA A 629 -12.36 -19.25 27.59
CA ALA A 629 -12.73 -20.22 28.62
C ALA A 629 -13.97 -21.05 28.24
N SER A 630 -14.93 -20.44 27.53
CA SER A 630 -16.19 -21.10 27.12
C SER A 630 -15.97 -22.27 26.15
N PHE A 631 -14.82 -22.31 25.45
CA PHE A 631 -14.52 -23.35 24.46
C PHE A 631 -13.69 -24.52 25.04
N SER A 632 -13.11 -24.35 26.23
CA SER A 632 -12.26 -25.38 26.86
C SER A 632 -13.02 -26.65 27.25
N THR A 633 -14.34 -26.59 27.41
CA THR A 633 -15.18 -27.70 27.89
C THR A 633 -16.04 -28.34 26.80
N VAL A 634 -15.98 -27.83 25.55
CA VAL A 634 -16.89 -28.25 24.47
C VAL A 634 -16.54 -29.64 23.95
N LYS A 635 -17.54 -30.55 23.96
CA LYS A 635 -17.39 -31.94 23.50
C LYS A 635 -18.36 -32.33 22.38
N ASN A 636 -19.40 -31.55 22.15
CA ASN A 636 -20.44 -31.82 21.16
C ASN A 636 -21.05 -30.51 20.62
N ASN A 637 -21.85 -30.62 19.57
CA ASN A 637 -22.46 -29.47 18.89
C ASN A 637 -23.42 -28.67 19.77
N ARG A 638 -24.12 -29.27 20.75
CA ARG A 638 -25.00 -28.53 21.66
C ARG A 638 -24.19 -27.59 22.54
N GLU A 639 -23.14 -28.10 23.19
CA GLU A 639 -22.22 -27.30 24.00
C GLU A 639 -21.52 -26.23 23.17
N LEU A 640 -21.17 -26.53 21.91
CA LEU A 640 -20.60 -25.54 20.99
C LEU A 640 -21.57 -24.39 20.69
N PHE A 641 -22.85 -24.68 20.46
CA PHE A 641 -23.86 -23.64 20.27
C PHE A 641 -23.98 -22.74 21.51
N ASP A 642 -24.02 -23.34 22.69
CA ASP A 642 -24.12 -22.60 23.95
C ASP A 642 -22.87 -21.74 24.21
N ALA A 643 -21.67 -22.27 23.93
CA ALA A 643 -20.42 -21.51 23.99
C ALA A 643 -20.42 -20.34 22.99
N GLY A 644 -20.87 -20.57 21.75
CA GLY A 644 -21.03 -19.55 20.73
C GLY A 644 -21.98 -18.42 21.16
N ARG A 645 -23.17 -18.79 21.65
CA ARG A 645 -24.17 -17.85 22.16
C ARG A 645 -23.67 -17.05 23.37
N ASN A 646 -22.95 -17.67 24.29
CA ASN A 646 -22.34 -16.99 25.43
C ASN A 646 -21.23 -16.03 25.00
N GLY A 647 -20.41 -16.40 24.03
CA GLY A 647 -19.42 -15.52 23.42
C GLY A 647 -20.05 -14.27 22.81
N VAL A 648 -21.16 -14.41 22.08
CA VAL A 648 -21.93 -13.25 21.57
C VAL A 648 -22.41 -12.36 22.71
N LYS A 649 -22.95 -12.92 23.79
CA LYS A 649 -23.39 -12.14 24.96
C LYS A 649 -22.23 -11.38 25.61
N LEU A 650 -21.04 -11.97 25.70
CA LEU A 650 -19.84 -11.30 26.21
C LEU A 650 -19.43 -10.12 25.31
N LEU A 651 -19.46 -10.30 23.99
CA LEU A 651 -19.14 -9.24 23.02
C LEU A 651 -20.15 -8.07 23.05
N LEU A 652 -21.44 -8.36 23.25
CA LEU A 652 -22.49 -7.35 23.35
C LEU A 652 -22.52 -6.64 24.72
N GLY A 653 -21.88 -7.20 25.75
CA GLY A 653 -21.89 -6.68 27.11
C GLY A 653 -23.27 -6.73 27.79
N SER A 654 -23.37 -6.10 28.97
CA SER A 654 -24.61 -6.02 29.76
C SER A 654 -25.58 -4.90 29.33
N ALA A 655 -25.32 -4.23 28.20
CA ALA A 655 -26.10 -3.07 27.75
C ALA A 655 -27.51 -3.47 27.29
N ALA A 656 -28.45 -3.37 28.23
CA ALA A 656 -29.89 -3.32 28.00
C ALA A 656 -30.24 -2.12 27.11
N GLY A 657 -30.99 -2.34 26.02
CA GLY A 657 -31.43 -1.26 25.14
C GLY A 657 -32.26 -1.70 23.94
N SER A 658 -31.77 -2.66 23.14
CA SER A 658 -32.58 -3.34 22.09
C SER A 658 -32.69 -4.84 22.37
N SER A 659 -33.77 -5.47 21.92
CA SER A 659 -34.00 -6.91 22.06
C SER A 659 -33.31 -7.76 20.98
N ASP A 660 -32.92 -7.17 19.84
CA ASP A 660 -32.32 -7.90 18.70
C ASP A 660 -30.78 -7.95 18.80
N PRO A 661 -30.16 -9.13 19.06
CA PRO A 661 -28.72 -9.28 19.13
C PRO A 661 -27.99 -9.12 17.78
N HIS A 662 -28.68 -9.34 16.65
CA HIS A 662 -28.12 -9.21 15.32
C HIS A 662 -27.90 -7.74 14.95
N GLU A 663 -28.91 -6.89 15.15
CA GLU A 663 -28.82 -5.45 14.90
C GLU A 663 -27.75 -4.79 15.79
N LYS A 664 -27.67 -5.18 17.07
CA LYS A 664 -26.62 -4.69 17.97
C LYS A 664 -25.23 -5.06 17.48
N MET A 665 -25.03 -6.30 17.06
CA MET A 665 -23.74 -6.76 16.56
C MET A 665 -23.34 -5.99 15.28
N LEU A 666 -24.30 -5.77 14.36
CA LEU A 666 -24.08 -4.97 13.15
C LEU A 666 -23.66 -3.53 13.48
N ALA A 667 -24.36 -2.88 14.41
CA ALA A 667 -24.03 -1.53 14.84
C ALA A 667 -22.62 -1.45 15.43
N LEU A 668 -22.24 -2.41 16.30
CA LEU A 668 -20.91 -2.46 16.92
C LEU A 668 -19.78 -2.69 15.91
N ILE A 669 -20.00 -3.56 14.92
CA ILE A 669 -19.00 -3.90 13.89
C ILE A 669 -18.85 -2.79 12.84
N ALA A 670 -19.94 -2.07 12.53
CA ALA A 670 -19.89 -0.87 11.72
C ALA A 670 -19.05 0.23 12.38
N GLY A 671 -19.09 0.29 13.71
CA GLY A 671 -18.28 1.14 14.57
C GLY A 671 -19.13 2.03 15.47
N ASN A 672 -18.47 2.85 16.29
CA ASN A 672 -19.13 3.69 17.29
C ASN A 672 -19.04 5.18 16.88
N PRO A 673 -20.05 5.74 16.21
CA PRO A 673 -20.02 7.12 15.75
C PRO A 673 -20.19 8.08 16.93
N ALA A 674 -19.36 9.12 17.00
CA ALA A 674 -19.52 10.15 18.04
C ALA A 674 -20.77 11.02 17.83
N THR A 675 -21.12 11.32 16.57
CA THR A 675 -22.19 12.29 16.25
C THR A 675 -22.92 12.06 14.91
N ASP A 676 -22.33 11.37 13.93
CA ASP A 676 -22.87 11.26 12.56
C ASP A 676 -23.60 9.92 12.33
N SER A 677 -24.94 9.96 12.38
CA SER A 677 -25.78 8.78 12.16
C SER A 677 -25.92 8.40 10.69
N GLU A 678 -25.86 9.34 9.75
CA GLU A 678 -26.09 9.06 8.32
C GLU A 678 -24.95 8.22 7.74
N THR A 679 -23.69 8.61 7.97
CA THR A 679 -22.54 7.83 7.51
C THR A 679 -22.51 6.45 8.18
N HIS A 680 -22.90 6.37 9.46
CA HIS A 680 -22.99 5.10 10.18
C HIS A 680 -24.07 4.18 9.58
N GLU A 681 -25.25 4.71 9.29
CA GLU A 681 -26.34 3.99 8.63
C GLU A 681 -25.92 3.45 7.26
N LEU A 682 -25.17 4.23 6.45
CA LEU A 682 -24.62 3.75 5.18
C LEU A 682 -23.69 2.55 5.37
N VAL A 683 -22.79 2.60 6.37
CA VAL A 683 -21.88 1.48 6.67
C VAL A 683 -22.66 0.26 7.17
N VAL A 684 -23.67 0.44 8.02
CA VAL A 684 -24.54 -0.65 8.49
C VAL A 684 -25.30 -1.29 7.32
N GLN A 685 -25.86 -0.47 6.42
CA GLN A 685 -26.55 -0.95 5.22
C GLN A 685 -25.61 -1.75 4.32
N ASP A 686 -24.36 -1.34 4.13
CA ASP A 686 -23.35 -2.09 3.38
C ASP A 686 -23.10 -3.48 4.00
N LEU A 687 -22.93 -3.56 5.32
CA LEU A 687 -22.77 -4.83 6.02
C LEU A 687 -24.01 -5.72 5.84
N MET A 688 -25.21 -5.16 6.00
CA MET A 688 -26.46 -5.89 5.81
C MET A 688 -26.60 -6.44 4.39
N ARG A 689 -26.24 -5.66 3.37
CA ARG A 689 -26.27 -6.09 1.96
C ARG A 689 -25.38 -7.31 1.72
N ILE A 690 -24.21 -7.37 2.35
CA ILE A 690 -23.30 -8.53 2.26
C ILE A 690 -23.92 -9.76 2.93
N LEU A 691 -24.45 -9.60 4.15
CA LEU A 691 -25.11 -10.70 4.87
C LEU A 691 -26.33 -11.24 4.12
N GLU A 692 -27.08 -10.36 3.47
CA GLU A 692 -28.21 -10.71 2.61
C GLU A 692 -27.76 -11.49 1.36
N ALA A 693 -26.71 -11.02 0.67
CA ALA A 693 -26.14 -11.70 -0.48
C ALA A 693 -25.62 -13.10 -0.14
N GLN A 694 -25.07 -13.26 1.06
CA GLN A 694 -24.62 -14.55 1.60
C GLN A 694 -25.75 -15.42 2.17
N ARG A 695 -27.01 -14.94 2.16
CA ARG A 695 -28.18 -15.65 2.71
C ARG A 695 -28.01 -16.09 4.17
N ILE A 696 -27.39 -15.21 4.97
CA ILE A 696 -27.12 -15.50 6.38
C ILE A 696 -28.42 -15.50 7.20
N ILE A 697 -28.45 -16.34 8.23
CA ILE A 697 -29.55 -16.42 9.21
C ILE A 697 -29.21 -15.50 10.37
N SER A 698 -30.17 -14.70 10.85
CA SER A 698 -29.89 -13.71 11.90
C SER A 698 -29.64 -14.36 13.27
N LEU A 699 -28.80 -13.72 14.10
CA LEU A 699 -28.57 -14.13 15.49
C LEU A 699 -29.87 -14.18 16.29
N ASP A 700 -30.76 -13.20 16.07
CA ASP A 700 -32.08 -13.16 16.67
C ASP A 700 -32.90 -14.42 16.37
N THR A 701 -32.95 -14.82 15.09
CA THR A 701 -33.68 -16.03 14.68
C THR A 701 -33.10 -17.28 15.35
N LEU A 702 -31.76 -17.41 15.39
CA LEU A 702 -31.09 -18.55 16.02
C LEU A 702 -31.33 -18.60 17.53
N PHE A 703 -31.29 -17.46 18.22
CA PHE A 703 -31.47 -17.42 19.68
C PHE A 703 -32.93 -17.60 20.09
N GLN A 704 -33.89 -17.03 19.35
CA GLN A 704 -35.31 -17.31 19.56
C GLN A 704 -35.63 -18.78 19.34
N LEU A 705 -35.08 -19.41 18.29
CA LEU A 705 -35.24 -20.86 18.08
C LEU A 705 -34.64 -21.68 19.22
N SER A 706 -33.46 -21.32 19.72
CA SER A 706 -32.84 -21.99 20.87
C SER A 706 -33.72 -21.89 22.12
N ASP A 707 -34.25 -20.71 22.43
CA ASP A 707 -35.11 -20.49 23.58
C ASP A 707 -36.44 -21.25 23.42
N HIS A 708 -36.98 -21.29 22.20
CA HIS A 708 -38.19 -22.04 21.88
C HIS A 708 -38.00 -23.55 21.96
N ILE A 709 -36.83 -24.08 21.59
CA ILE A 709 -36.49 -25.51 21.79
C ILE A 709 -36.53 -25.85 23.29
N ASP A 710 -36.02 -24.97 24.16
CA ASP A 710 -36.10 -25.16 25.62
C ASP A 710 -37.54 -25.10 26.14
N ALA A 711 -38.35 -24.20 25.58
CA ALA A 711 -39.77 -24.08 25.91
C ALA A 711 -40.55 -25.35 25.52
N VAL A 712 -40.31 -25.89 24.32
CA VAL A 712 -40.92 -27.15 23.86
C VAL A 712 -40.48 -28.33 24.73
N ALA A 713 -39.21 -28.38 25.13
CA ALA A 713 -38.73 -29.40 26.07
C ALA A 713 -39.42 -29.31 27.45
N LYS A 714 -39.93 -28.13 27.84
CA LYS A 714 -40.73 -27.89 29.05
C LYS A 714 -42.23 -28.13 28.86
N GLY A 715 -42.68 -28.49 27.65
CA GLY A 715 -44.07 -28.82 27.34
C GLY A 715 -44.84 -27.78 26.53
N GLU A 716 -44.20 -26.70 26.06
CA GLU A 716 -44.84 -25.74 25.16
C GLU A 716 -44.99 -26.28 23.73
N LYS A 717 -45.91 -25.70 22.95
CA LYS A 717 -46.11 -26.09 21.55
C LYS A 717 -45.06 -25.45 20.65
N LEU A 718 -44.63 -26.16 19.61
CA LEU A 718 -43.74 -25.63 18.58
C LEU A 718 -44.41 -24.46 17.84
N ASP A 719 -43.75 -23.30 17.75
CA ASP A 719 -44.22 -22.17 16.95
C ASP A 719 -43.86 -22.40 15.47
N PRO A 720 -44.85 -22.64 14.59
CA PRO A 720 -44.57 -22.88 13.18
C PRO A 720 -43.97 -21.64 12.48
N LYS A 721 -44.20 -20.43 12.97
CA LYS A 721 -43.68 -19.20 12.35
C LYS A 721 -42.15 -19.13 12.43
N LEU A 722 -41.58 -19.43 13.60
CA LEU A 722 -40.13 -19.42 13.82
C LEU A 722 -39.42 -20.45 12.94
N VAL A 723 -39.95 -21.67 12.87
CA VAL A 723 -39.33 -22.73 12.06
C VAL A 723 -39.51 -22.47 10.56
N ASN A 724 -40.65 -21.90 10.14
CA ASN A 724 -40.86 -21.51 8.74
C ASN A 724 -39.93 -20.36 8.32
N LYS A 725 -39.65 -19.41 9.22
CA LYS A 725 -38.67 -18.32 8.96
C LYS A 725 -37.29 -18.89 8.64
N LEU A 726 -36.83 -19.87 9.43
CA LEU A 726 -35.57 -20.59 9.17
C LEU A 726 -35.62 -21.35 7.83
N ALA A 727 -36.66 -22.16 7.61
CA ALA A 727 -36.80 -22.97 6.40
C ALA A 727 -36.84 -22.11 5.12
N SER A 728 -37.53 -20.97 5.16
CA SER A 728 -37.56 -20.00 4.06
C SER A 728 -36.14 -19.53 3.72
N ARG A 729 -35.37 -19.14 4.74
CA ARG A 729 -34.01 -18.63 4.52
C ARG A 729 -33.06 -19.69 3.97
N ILE A 730 -33.15 -20.93 4.48
CA ILE A 730 -32.35 -22.07 3.96
C ILE A 730 -32.68 -22.34 2.49
N SER A 731 -33.95 -22.22 2.09
CA SER A 731 -34.37 -22.47 0.71
C SER A 731 -33.80 -21.47 -0.32
N GLU A 732 -33.37 -20.30 0.14
CA GLU A 732 -32.75 -19.26 -0.69
C GLU A 732 -31.26 -19.52 -0.98
N ILE A 733 -30.63 -20.51 -0.32
CA ILE A 733 -29.21 -20.83 -0.50
C ILE A 733 -29.00 -21.50 -1.88
N GLN A 734 -28.50 -20.71 -2.83
CA GLN A 734 -28.16 -21.15 -4.18
C GLN A 734 -26.71 -21.63 -4.27
N LEU A 735 -26.46 -22.71 -5.00
CA LEU A 735 -25.10 -23.16 -5.29
C LEU A 735 -24.56 -22.51 -6.58
N PRO A 736 -23.25 -22.23 -6.68
CA PRO A 736 -22.62 -21.80 -7.93
C PRO A 736 -22.90 -22.78 -9.08
N ARG A 737 -23.09 -22.25 -10.31
CA ARG A 737 -23.36 -23.09 -11.49
C ARG A 737 -22.09 -23.83 -11.91
N GLY A 738 -22.13 -25.16 -11.88
CA GLY A 738 -21.05 -26.04 -12.32
C GLY A 738 -20.72 -27.11 -11.28
N SER A 739 -21.64 -28.04 -11.02
CA SER A 739 -21.32 -29.17 -10.15
C SER A 739 -20.29 -30.07 -10.85
N LEU A 740 -19.12 -30.23 -10.23
CA LEU A 740 -18.16 -31.29 -10.61
C LEU A 740 -18.87 -32.65 -10.59
N SER A 741 -18.57 -33.49 -11.57
CA SER A 741 -18.97 -34.90 -11.58
C SER A 741 -18.40 -35.63 -10.35
N ALA A 742 -18.99 -36.77 -9.98
CA ALA A 742 -18.51 -37.56 -8.84
C ALA A 742 -17.03 -37.97 -8.98
N ASN A 743 -16.56 -38.19 -10.20
CA ASN A 743 -15.15 -38.53 -10.47
C ASN A 743 -14.23 -37.32 -10.27
N GLU A 744 -14.64 -36.12 -10.68
CA GLU A 744 -13.88 -34.89 -10.43
C GLU A 744 -13.83 -34.54 -8.95
N LYS A 745 -14.94 -34.73 -8.21
CA LYS A 745 -14.98 -34.56 -6.75
C LYS A 745 -14.04 -35.52 -6.02
N ASN A 746 -14.01 -36.79 -6.44
CA ASN A 746 -13.17 -37.82 -5.83
C ASN A 746 -11.69 -37.72 -6.22
N ALA A 747 -11.39 -37.32 -7.46
CA ALA A 747 -10.01 -37.11 -7.92
C ALA A 747 -9.37 -35.87 -7.28
N MET A 748 -10.19 -34.88 -6.91
CA MET A 748 -9.73 -33.66 -6.26
C MET A 748 -9.50 -33.86 -4.76
N GLY A 749 -10.37 -34.54 -4.01
CA GLY A 749 -10.22 -34.67 -2.54
C GLY A 749 -10.32 -33.33 -1.77
N PHE A 750 -10.34 -32.20 -2.46
CA PHE A 750 -10.46 -30.84 -1.94
C PHE A 750 -11.91 -30.51 -1.59
N GLY A 751 -12.14 -29.99 -0.38
CA GLY A 751 -13.44 -29.41 -0.01
C GLY A 751 -14.53 -30.39 0.42
N TYR A 752 -14.21 -31.68 0.64
CA TYR A 752 -15.19 -32.70 1.04
C TYR A 752 -16.02 -32.32 2.28
N TRP A 753 -15.36 -31.86 3.35
CA TRP A 753 -16.02 -31.49 4.60
C TRP A 753 -16.85 -30.21 4.44
N THR A 754 -16.33 -29.26 3.66
CA THR A 754 -17.03 -28.03 3.30
C THR A 754 -18.29 -28.29 2.48
N ASP A 755 -18.23 -29.17 1.47
CA ASP A 755 -19.40 -29.54 0.67
C ASP A 755 -20.44 -30.28 1.52
N LYS A 756 -20.00 -31.12 2.46
CA LYS A 756 -20.88 -31.76 3.44
C LYS A 756 -21.54 -30.77 4.39
N HIS A 757 -20.81 -29.76 4.86
CA HIS A 757 -21.33 -28.67 5.69
C HIS A 757 -22.49 -27.97 4.97
N ILE A 758 -22.24 -27.49 3.75
CA ILE A 758 -23.24 -26.78 2.94
C ILE A 758 -24.46 -27.66 2.65
N GLU A 759 -24.25 -28.94 2.30
CA GLU A 759 -25.36 -29.84 2.02
C GLU A 759 -26.15 -30.21 3.30
N GLY A 760 -25.47 -30.30 4.44
CA GLY A 760 -26.08 -30.49 5.76
C GLY A 760 -27.03 -29.35 6.12
N GLU A 761 -26.61 -28.11 5.93
CA GLU A 761 -27.45 -26.92 6.16
C GLU A 761 -28.65 -26.89 5.21
N ARG A 762 -28.43 -27.12 3.90
CA ARG A 762 -29.49 -27.09 2.89
C ARG A 762 -30.55 -28.16 3.10
N ARG A 763 -30.20 -29.31 3.69
CA ARG A 763 -31.12 -30.42 3.99
C ARG A 763 -31.75 -30.32 5.38
N LEU A 764 -31.40 -29.32 6.18
CA LEU A 764 -31.90 -29.21 7.55
C LEU A 764 -33.43 -29.03 7.57
N ASN A 765 -34.12 -29.94 8.25
CA ASN A 765 -35.54 -29.82 8.58
C ASN A 765 -35.72 -29.86 10.10
N LEU A 766 -35.58 -28.68 10.72
CA LEU A 766 -35.65 -28.54 12.18
C LEU A 766 -37.02 -28.96 12.74
N ARG A 767 -38.11 -28.67 12.02
CA ARG A 767 -39.46 -29.06 12.42
C ARG A 767 -39.57 -30.58 12.58
N ALA A 768 -39.17 -31.31 11.55
CA ALA A 768 -39.22 -32.77 11.55
C ALA A 768 -38.29 -33.36 12.65
N ALA A 769 -37.15 -32.73 12.92
CA ALA A 769 -36.25 -33.16 13.99
C ALA A 769 -36.89 -33.01 15.38
N ILE A 770 -37.54 -31.87 15.66
CA ILE A 770 -38.24 -31.61 16.93
C ILE A 770 -39.45 -32.53 17.07
N GLU A 771 -40.26 -32.68 16.03
CA GLU A 771 -41.43 -33.57 16.03
C GLU A 771 -41.02 -35.04 16.25
N LYS A 772 -39.90 -35.49 15.67
CA LYS A 772 -39.35 -36.84 15.90
C LYS A 772 -38.82 -37.04 17.32
N ALA A 773 -38.33 -35.99 17.95
CA ALA A 773 -37.85 -36.00 19.34
C ALA A 773 -38.98 -35.81 20.36
N ALA A 774 -40.21 -35.52 19.92
CA ALA A 774 -41.33 -35.25 20.80
C ALA A 774 -41.57 -36.40 21.79
N GLY A 775 -41.80 -36.05 23.06
CA GLY A 775 -42.00 -37.00 24.16
C GLY A 775 -40.75 -37.31 24.99
N ASP A 776 -39.56 -36.85 24.58
CA ASP A 776 -38.31 -36.96 25.34
C ASP A 776 -37.66 -35.56 25.49
N PRO A 777 -37.80 -34.90 26.65
CA PRO A 777 -37.29 -33.55 26.87
C PRO A 777 -35.80 -33.39 26.57
N GLU A 778 -34.97 -34.41 26.84
CA GLU A 778 -33.54 -34.33 26.58
C GLU A 778 -33.23 -34.43 25.08
N LYS A 779 -33.91 -35.32 24.34
CA LYS A 779 -33.78 -35.37 22.87
C LYS A 779 -34.28 -34.10 22.18
N VAL A 780 -35.33 -33.46 22.72
CA VAL A 780 -35.77 -32.16 22.20
C VAL A 780 -34.66 -31.13 22.38
N LYS A 781 -34.05 -31.03 23.56
CA LYS A 781 -32.89 -30.13 23.79
C LYS A 781 -31.71 -30.44 22.88
N GLU A 782 -31.45 -31.72 22.59
CA GLU A 782 -30.38 -32.13 21.67
C GLU A 782 -30.58 -31.58 20.25
N THR A 783 -31.80 -31.31 19.80
CA THR A 783 -32.04 -30.72 18.46
C THR A 783 -31.41 -29.33 18.28
N ARG A 784 -31.08 -28.62 19.37
CA ARG A 784 -30.32 -27.36 19.32
C ARG A 784 -28.96 -27.52 18.65
N ALA A 785 -28.34 -28.71 18.76
CA ALA A 785 -27.10 -29.02 18.08
C ALA A 785 -27.15 -28.82 16.55
N LEU A 786 -28.35 -28.85 15.95
CA LEU A 786 -28.55 -28.60 14.53
C LEU A 786 -28.43 -27.11 14.14
N LEU A 787 -28.46 -26.20 15.12
CA LEU A 787 -28.27 -24.76 14.89
C LEU A 787 -26.80 -24.33 14.89
N THR A 788 -25.89 -25.23 15.31
CA THR A 788 -24.46 -24.95 15.46
C THR A 788 -23.77 -24.54 14.16
N PRO A 789 -23.93 -25.26 13.04
CA PRO A 789 -23.33 -24.88 11.76
C PRO A 789 -23.81 -23.48 11.30
N LEU A 790 -25.11 -23.20 11.50
CA LEU A 790 -25.72 -21.93 11.13
C LEU A 790 -25.18 -20.76 11.98
N LEU A 791 -24.93 -21.00 13.27
CA LEU A 791 -24.34 -20.01 14.16
C LEU A 791 -22.88 -19.72 13.77
N ARG A 792 -22.09 -20.76 13.47
CA ARG A 792 -20.72 -20.63 12.95
C ARG A 792 -20.69 -19.71 11.73
N ASP A 793 -21.52 -19.99 10.73
CA ASP A 793 -21.55 -19.21 9.48
C ASP A 793 -22.02 -17.77 9.70
N THR A 794 -22.96 -17.55 10.62
CA THR A 794 -23.40 -16.21 11.02
C THR A 794 -22.26 -15.41 11.64
N LEU A 795 -21.48 -16.01 12.55
CA LEU A 795 -20.33 -15.35 13.18
C LEU A 795 -19.19 -15.09 12.20
N LEU A 796 -18.94 -16.01 11.26
CA LEU A 796 -17.99 -15.81 10.17
C LEU A 796 -18.40 -14.65 9.28
N SER A 797 -19.69 -14.54 8.94
CA SER A 797 -20.21 -13.50 8.06
C SER A 797 -19.93 -12.09 8.58
N PHE A 798 -19.96 -11.90 9.90
CA PHE A 798 -19.63 -10.62 10.52
C PHE A 798 -18.16 -10.22 10.32
N ASN A 799 -17.24 -11.17 10.45
CA ASN A 799 -15.82 -10.93 10.17
C ASN A 799 -15.60 -10.60 8.69
N TYR A 800 -16.21 -11.39 7.80
CA TYR A 800 -16.14 -11.20 6.35
C TYR A 800 -16.71 -9.86 5.91
N ALA A 801 -17.88 -9.49 6.42
CA ALA A 801 -18.53 -8.21 6.08
C ALA A 801 -17.72 -7.02 6.58
N HIS A 802 -17.14 -7.09 7.79
CA HIS A 802 -16.30 -6.02 8.31
C HIS A 802 -15.08 -5.75 7.42
N TYR A 803 -14.38 -6.83 7.03
CA TYR A 803 -13.18 -6.77 6.19
C TYR A 803 -13.48 -6.77 4.69
N ALA A 804 -14.76 -6.67 4.30
CA ALA A 804 -15.15 -6.70 2.91
C ALA A 804 -14.44 -5.59 2.12
N PRO A 805 -13.70 -5.95 1.05
CA PRO A 805 -12.97 -4.99 0.25
C PRO A 805 -13.96 -4.06 -0.48
N PRO A 806 -13.55 -2.85 -0.87
CA PRO A 806 -14.43 -1.92 -1.57
C PRO A 806 -14.98 -2.56 -2.86
N GLY A 807 -16.30 -2.64 -3.00
CA GLY A 807 -16.97 -3.35 -4.10
C GLY A 807 -17.42 -4.76 -3.76
N ALA A 808 -16.60 -5.52 -3.02
CA ALA A 808 -16.88 -6.86 -2.48
C ALA A 808 -17.56 -7.82 -3.47
N GLN A 809 -17.16 -7.80 -4.75
CA GLN A 809 -17.78 -8.57 -5.82
C GLN A 809 -17.82 -10.06 -5.52
N ILE A 810 -16.77 -10.62 -4.91
CA ILE A 810 -16.77 -12.05 -4.56
C ILE A 810 -17.87 -12.39 -3.54
N LEU A 811 -18.15 -11.50 -2.59
CA LEU A 811 -19.21 -11.68 -1.58
C LEU A 811 -20.62 -11.42 -2.12
N TYR A 812 -20.75 -10.66 -3.21
CA TYR A 812 -22.04 -10.44 -3.85
C TYR A 812 -22.39 -11.51 -4.89
N THR A 813 -21.39 -12.03 -5.60
CA THR A 813 -21.59 -12.97 -6.72
C THR A 813 -21.61 -14.44 -6.30
N ASN A 814 -20.89 -14.78 -5.21
CA ASN A 814 -20.86 -16.15 -4.69
C ASN A 814 -21.62 -16.23 -3.35
N PRO A 815 -22.90 -16.64 -3.34
CA PRO A 815 -23.75 -16.60 -2.14
C PRO A 815 -23.34 -17.58 -1.05
N VAL A 816 -22.39 -18.50 -1.33
CA VAL A 816 -21.89 -19.51 -0.38
C VAL A 816 -20.44 -19.29 0.04
N PHE A 817 -19.83 -18.16 -0.32
CA PHE A 817 -18.39 -17.92 -0.09
C PHE A 817 -17.99 -17.91 1.40
N VAL A 818 -18.84 -17.36 2.28
CA VAL A 818 -18.56 -17.37 3.73
C VAL A 818 -18.65 -18.78 4.29
N ARG A 819 -19.75 -19.48 3.99
CA ARG A 819 -19.99 -20.85 4.48
C ARG A 819 -19.02 -21.88 3.91
N SER A 820 -18.39 -21.58 2.77
CA SER A 820 -17.39 -22.43 2.13
C SER A 820 -15.97 -22.25 2.70
N HIS A 821 -15.78 -21.46 3.75
CA HIS A 821 -14.50 -21.39 4.47
C HIS A 821 -14.12 -22.76 5.03
N ASP A 822 -12.93 -23.24 4.66
CA ASP A 822 -12.43 -24.56 5.02
C ASP A 822 -11.32 -24.45 6.07
N PHE A 823 -11.64 -24.70 7.34
CA PHE A 823 -10.66 -24.63 8.43
C PHE A 823 -9.69 -25.81 8.42
N LEU A 824 -10.06 -26.94 7.81
CA LEU A 824 -9.27 -28.17 7.88
C LEU A 824 -8.23 -28.21 6.75
N GLY A 825 -8.61 -27.74 5.56
CA GLY A 825 -7.77 -27.79 4.37
C GLY A 825 -7.56 -29.20 3.82
N MET A 826 -6.42 -29.44 3.18
CA MET A 826 -6.11 -30.75 2.58
C MET A 826 -5.90 -31.83 3.65
N GLN A 827 -6.37 -33.06 3.38
CA GLN A 827 -6.06 -34.19 4.25
C GLN A 827 -4.55 -34.42 4.35
N GLY A 828 -4.04 -34.51 5.58
CA GLY A 828 -2.62 -34.75 5.87
C GLY A 828 -1.81 -33.51 6.25
N SER A 829 -2.37 -32.31 6.12
CA SER A 829 -1.81 -31.06 6.63
C SER A 829 -2.79 -30.36 7.57
N ASP A 830 -2.32 -29.84 8.71
CA ASP A 830 -3.16 -29.05 9.62
C ASP A 830 -3.15 -27.58 9.18
N HIS A 831 -4.26 -27.12 8.60
CA HIS A 831 -4.45 -25.72 8.20
C HIS A 831 -5.18 -24.87 9.26
N THR A 832 -5.74 -25.47 10.31
CA THR A 832 -6.66 -24.84 11.27
C THR A 832 -6.12 -23.54 11.87
N TRP A 833 -4.81 -23.49 12.10
CA TRP A 833 -4.11 -22.35 12.72
C TRP A 833 -3.10 -21.67 11.78
N ARG A 834 -3.07 -22.06 10.50
CA ARG A 834 -2.23 -21.47 9.45
C ARG A 834 -2.86 -20.20 8.89
N PRO A 835 -2.09 -19.32 8.21
CA PRO A 835 -2.65 -18.14 7.57
C PRO A 835 -3.82 -18.50 6.65
N THR A 836 -4.78 -17.59 6.53
CA THR A 836 -5.88 -17.71 5.57
C THR A 836 -5.33 -17.57 4.16
N GLU A 837 -5.64 -18.53 3.29
CA GLU A 837 -5.18 -18.54 1.90
C GLU A 837 -6.35 -18.76 0.94
N LEU A 838 -6.26 -18.17 -0.25
CA LEU A 838 -7.22 -18.38 -1.32
C LEU A 838 -6.86 -19.65 -2.10
N TYR A 839 -7.78 -20.62 -2.12
CA TYR A 839 -7.61 -21.87 -2.84
C TYR A 839 -8.63 -22.06 -3.94
N GLY A 840 -8.24 -22.79 -4.99
CA GLY A 840 -9.12 -23.15 -6.10
C GLY A 840 -9.56 -21.95 -6.93
N THR A 841 -8.71 -20.95 -7.12
CA THR A 841 -8.95 -19.82 -8.03
C THR A 841 -9.17 -20.28 -9.46
N GLY A 842 -10.11 -19.66 -10.18
CA GLY A 842 -10.38 -19.96 -11.60
C GLY A 842 -11.24 -21.21 -11.84
N TRP A 843 -11.70 -21.91 -10.79
CA TRP A 843 -12.59 -23.05 -10.94
C TRP A 843 -14.07 -22.62 -10.92
N PRO A 844 -14.89 -23.00 -11.92
CA PRO A 844 -16.32 -22.64 -11.92
C PRO A 844 -17.10 -23.24 -10.74
N SER A 845 -16.67 -24.41 -10.26
CA SER A 845 -17.40 -25.22 -9.27
C SER A 845 -17.43 -24.67 -7.85
N ASN A 846 -16.52 -23.75 -7.52
CA ASN A 846 -16.51 -23.04 -6.24
C ASN A 846 -16.84 -21.55 -6.38
N GLY A 847 -17.30 -21.10 -7.57
CA GLY A 847 -17.70 -19.71 -7.77
C GLY A 847 -16.56 -18.70 -7.63
N GLY A 848 -15.33 -19.07 -8.04
CA GLY A 848 -14.16 -18.16 -8.06
C GLY A 848 -13.09 -18.43 -7.01
N GLY A 849 -13.31 -19.38 -6.09
CA GLY A 849 -12.36 -19.75 -5.04
C GLY A 849 -13.05 -20.07 -3.71
N ARG A 850 -12.27 -20.53 -2.73
CA ARG A 850 -12.67 -20.58 -1.31
C ARG A 850 -11.49 -20.20 -0.42
N LEU A 851 -11.77 -19.76 0.80
CA LEU A 851 -10.71 -19.50 1.78
C LEU A 851 -10.44 -20.75 2.63
N VAL A 852 -9.17 -21.01 2.90
CA VAL A 852 -8.69 -22.15 3.69
C VAL A 852 -7.82 -21.65 4.84
N GLY A 853 -7.94 -22.30 6.00
CA GLY A 853 -7.08 -22.08 7.16
C GLY A 853 -7.74 -21.31 8.29
N SER A 854 -6.95 -20.57 9.09
CA SER A 854 -7.47 -19.74 10.18
C SER A 854 -8.09 -18.45 9.67
N LEU A 855 -8.58 -17.57 10.56
CA LEU A 855 -9.01 -16.21 10.23
C LEU A 855 -7.89 -15.15 10.37
N ALA A 856 -6.68 -15.53 10.76
CA ALA A 856 -5.61 -14.59 11.10
C ALA A 856 -5.15 -13.70 9.93
N SER A 857 -5.34 -14.15 8.68
CA SER A 857 -5.01 -13.39 7.46
C SER A 857 -6.25 -13.11 6.59
N LEU A 858 -7.45 -13.23 7.16
CA LEU A 858 -8.72 -13.01 6.46
C LEU A 858 -8.75 -11.67 5.70
N PRO A 859 -8.32 -10.53 6.27
CA PRO A 859 -8.39 -9.25 5.55
C PRO A 859 -7.55 -9.25 4.26
N TYR A 860 -6.37 -9.88 4.29
CA TYR A 860 -5.49 -9.96 3.12
C TYR A 860 -6.05 -10.93 2.08
N ALA A 861 -6.49 -12.12 2.50
CA ALA A 861 -7.05 -13.14 1.62
C ALA A 861 -8.33 -12.68 0.91
N LEU A 862 -9.18 -11.89 1.59
CA LEU A 862 -10.35 -11.26 0.96
C LEU A 862 -9.96 -10.23 -0.09
N ALA A 863 -8.96 -9.39 0.20
CA ALA A 863 -8.47 -8.39 -0.75
C ALA A 863 -7.77 -9.04 -1.95
N GLU A 864 -7.02 -10.13 -1.73
CA GLU A 864 -6.42 -10.97 -2.76
C GLU A 864 -7.48 -11.61 -3.67
N ALA A 865 -8.59 -12.08 -3.09
CA ALA A 865 -9.69 -12.63 -3.88
C ALA A 865 -10.41 -11.55 -4.71
N GLU A 866 -10.63 -10.36 -4.13
CA GLU A 866 -11.29 -9.24 -4.80
C GLU A 866 -10.47 -8.62 -5.91
N GLN A 867 -9.13 -8.65 -5.84
CA GLN A 867 -8.27 -8.01 -6.84
C GLN A 867 -8.59 -8.47 -8.27
N ASN A 868 -9.03 -9.72 -8.44
CA ASN A 868 -9.38 -10.31 -9.75
C ASN A 868 -10.67 -9.73 -10.36
N PHE A 869 -11.48 -9.00 -9.56
CA PHE A 869 -12.70 -8.32 -9.99
C PHE A 869 -12.50 -6.83 -10.27
N LEU A 870 -11.36 -6.27 -9.85
CA LEU A 870 -11.00 -4.89 -10.12
C LEU A 870 -10.43 -4.80 -11.54
N ILE A 871 -11.17 -4.15 -12.43
CA ILE A 871 -10.77 -3.98 -13.83
C ILE A 871 -9.86 -2.75 -13.91
N PRO A 872 -8.56 -2.92 -14.24
CA PRO A 872 -7.69 -1.78 -14.45
C PRO A 872 -8.23 -0.95 -15.63
N THR A 873 -8.24 0.38 -15.48
CA THR A 873 -8.52 1.30 -16.59
C THR A 873 -7.50 1.16 -17.72
N GLN A 874 -6.34 0.56 -17.44
CA GLN A 874 -5.24 0.38 -18.36
C GLN A 874 -4.77 -1.09 -18.42
N THR A 875 -4.60 -1.64 -19.62
CA THR A 875 -4.48 -3.09 -19.90
C THR A 875 -3.16 -3.77 -19.48
N GLN A 876 -2.18 -3.08 -18.86
CA GLN A 876 -0.83 -3.61 -18.61
C GLN A 876 -0.28 -3.26 -17.21
N ALA A 877 -0.90 -3.73 -16.13
CA ALA A 877 -0.41 -3.46 -14.77
C ALA A 877 0.09 -4.74 -14.06
N LEU A 878 1.41 -4.86 -13.87
CA LEU A 878 2.09 -6.06 -13.34
C LEU A 878 2.19 -6.13 -11.80
N ILE A 879 1.85 -5.05 -11.08
CA ILE A 879 2.10 -4.94 -9.62
C ILE A 879 1.02 -5.53 -8.73
N TRP A 880 -0.01 -6.14 -9.30
CA TRP A 880 -1.29 -6.34 -8.64
C TRP A 880 -1.24 -7.36 -7.50
N GLY A 881 -0.61 -8.51 -7.73
CA GLY A 881 -0.73 -9.71 -6.88
C GLY A 881 -0.63 -9.47 -5.37
N ASP A 882 0.33 -8.65 -4.91
CA ASP A 882 0.56 -8.40 -3.47
C ASP A 882 0.41 -6.93 -3.05
N LEU A 883 0.62 -5.98 -3.96
CA LEU A 883 0.48 -4.57 -3.64
C LEU A 883 -0.97 -4.17 -3.46
N VAL A 884 -1.84 -4.60 -4.38
CA VAL A 884 -3.26 -4.21 -4.39
C VAL A 884 -3.98 -4.74 -3.15
N PRO A 885 -3.83 -6.02 -2.76
CA PRO A 885 -4.42 -6.52 -1.52
C PRO A 885 -4.01 -5.70 -0.29
N GLN A 886 -2.73 -5.35 -0.18
CA GLN A 886 -2.24 -4.55 0.94
C GLN A 886 -2.73 -3.09 0.91
N MET A 887 -2.89 -2.48 -0.26
CA MET A 887 -3.49 -1.14 -0.39
C MET A 887 -4.96 -1.12 0.00
N ILE A 888 -5.74 -2.10 -0.45
CA ILE A 888 -7.15 -2.27 -0.08
C ILE A 888 -7.27 -2.44 1.43
N LEU A 889 -6.44 -3.31 1.99
CA LEU A 889 -6.38 -3.59 3.42
C LEU A 889 -6.05 -2.31 4.22
N SER A 890 -5.10 -1.49 3.74
CA SER A 890 -4.73 -0.21 4.36
C SER A 890 -5.85 0.84 4.33
N ALA A 891 -6.84 0.69 3.46
CA ALA A 891 -8.03 1.55 3.43
C ALA A 891 -9.22 1.00 4.25
N LYS A 892 -9.22 -0.30 4.59
CA LYS A 892 -10.34 -0.97 5.27
C LYS A 892 -10.12 -1.22 6.75
N ILE A 893 -8.89 -1.49 7.18
CA ILE A 893 -8.59 -1.78 8.59
C ILE A 893 -8.65 -0.53 9.47
N PRO A 894 -8.04 0.61 9.12
CA PRO A 894 -8.25 1.84 9.87
C PRO A 894 -9.72 2.25 9.85
N ARG A 895 -10.24 2.68 11.00
CA ARG A 895 -11.58 3.26 11.13
C ARG A 895 -11.46 4.66 11.70
N PHE A 896 -12.23 5.58 11.13
CA PHE A 896 -12.04 7.02 11.37
C PHE A 896 -13.10 7.61 12.31
N TRP A 897 -13.91 6.76 12.96
CA TRP A 897 -14.99 7.20 13.87
C TRP A 897 -14.53 8.06 15.05
N GLN A 898 -13.30 7.83 15.52
CA GLN A 898 -12.70 8.56 16.63
C GLN A 898 -11.80 9.73 16.19
N VAL A 899 -11.64 9.93 14.88
CA VAL A 899 -10.82 11.02 14.34
C VAL A 899 -11.53 12.35 14.57
N GLN A 900 -10.83 13.29 15.18
CA GLN A 900 -11.33 14.64 15.42
C GLN A 900 -11.00 15.58 14.24
N PRO A 901 -11.81 16.64 14.00
CA PRO A 901 -11.52 17.65 13.00
C PRO A 901 -10.10 18.25 13.14
N ALA A 902 -9.64 18.47 14.38
CA ALA A 902 -8.30 18.96 14.66
C ALA A 902 -7.18 18.03 14.15
N GLN A 903 -7.37 16.71 14.24
CA GLN A 903 -6.40 15.73 13.73
C GLN A 903 -6.33 15.74 12.21
N LEU A 904 -7.49 15.77 11.56
CA LEU A 904 -7.62 15.86 10.11
C LEU A 904 -6.94 17.13 9.57
N HIS A 905 -7.25 18.27 10.20
CA HIS A 905 -6.66 19.56 9.85
C HIS A 905 -5.15 19.59 10.08
N TRP A 906 -4.67 19.03 11.18
CA TRP A 906 -3.24 18.99 11.49
C TRP A 906 -2.43 18.19 10.46
N VAL A 907 -2.97 17.07 9.94
CA VAL A 907 -2.36 16.32 8.83
C VAL A 907 -2.33 17.16 7.55
N GLY A 908 -3.44 17.83 7.21
CA GLY A 908 -3.52 18.75 6.08
C GLY A 908 -2.46 19.86 6.15
N LEU A 909 -2.33 20.51 7.32
CA LEU A 909 -1.32 21.53 7.58
C LEU A 909 0.10 20.99 7.41
N HIS A 910 0.42 19.78 7.88
CA HIS A 910 1.75 19.20 7.72
C HIS A 910 2.14 19.02 6.25
N LEU A 911 1.23 18.50 5.41
CA LEU A 911 1.54 18.33 3.99
C LEU A 911 1.71 19.68 3.28
N ARG A 912 0.87 20.67 3.61
CA ARG A 912 0.97 22.02 3.03
C ARG A 912 2.23 22.73 3.50
N TYR A 913 2.58 22.62 4.77
CA TYR A 913 3.81 23.21 5.32
C TYR A 913 5.06 22.54 4.76
N GLY A 914 5.04 21.21 4.54
CA GLY A 914 6.09 20.51 3.81
C GLY A 914 6.29 21.07 2.39
N LYS A 915 5.20 21.36 1.65
CA LYS A 915 5.27 21.99 0.32
C LYS A 915 5.84 23.40 0.39
N GLU A 916 5.43 24.19 1.38
CA GLU A 916 5.97 25.52 1.63
C GLU A 916 7.48 25.47 1.87
N LEU A 917 7.95 24.56 2.72
CA LEU A 917 9.38 24.39 3.01
C LEU A 917 10.19 24.01 1.76
N VAL A 918 9.64 23.15 0.90
CA VAL A 918 10.28 22.81 -0.40
C VAL A 918 10.36 24.05 -1.30
N ALA A 919 9.32 24.88 -1.34
CA ALA A 919 9.33 26.13 -2.10
C ALA A 919 10.32 27.17 -1.51
N GLU A 920 10.36 27.30 -0.19
CA GLU A 920 11.31 28.19 0.49
C GLU A 920 12.76 27.75 0.27
N ALA A 921 13.02 26.44 0.25
CA ALA A 921 14.34 25.86 -0.04
C ALA A 921 14.87 26.22 -1.45
N ALA A 922 14.00 26.61 -2.39
CA ALA A 922 14.44 27.12 -3.69
C ALA A 922 15.08 28.53 -3.59
N LEU A 923 14.81 29.24 -2.49
CA LEU A 923 15.30 30.61 -2.24
C LEU A 923 16.40 30.66 -1.17
N ASP A 924 16.53 29.62 -0.35
CA ASP A 924 17.45 29.55 0.79
C ASP A 924 18.25 28.23 0.76
N SER A 925 19.57 28.33 0.60
CA SER A 925 20.47 27.18 0.53
C SER A 925 20.62 26.42 1.84
N GLU A 926 20.57 27.09 2.98
CA GLU A 926 20.67 26.42 4.28
C GLU A 926 19.39 25.62 4.55
N LEU A 927 18.24 26.22 4.27
CA LEU A 927 16.96 25.51 4.34
C LEU A 927 16.91 24.36 3.34
N ARG A 928 17.46 24.52 2.13
CA ARG A 928 17.59 23.43 1.16
C ARG A 928 18.35 22.25 1.72
N THR A 929 19.47 22.47 2.40
CA THR A 929 20.21 21.37 3.05
C THR A 929 19.37 20.64 4.08
N GLN A 930 18.60 21.36 4.90
CA GLN A 930 17.71 20.76 5.92
C GLN A 930 16.57 19.96 5.29
N VAL A 931 15.88 20.52 4.28
CA VAL A 931 14.78 19.85 3.56
C VAL A 931 15.27 18.60 2.84
N VAL A 932 16.41 18.68 2.14
CA VAL A 932 17.00 17.54 1.41
C VAL A 932 17.43 16.44 2.39
N ALA A 933 17.98 16.80 3.56
CA ALA A 933 18.32 15.84 4.60
C ALA A 933 17.08 15.11 5.16
N ALA A 934 15.99 15.84 5.42
CA ALA A 934 14.73 15.25 5.87
C ALA A 934 14.11 14.31 4.82
N ILE A 935 14.09 14.69 3.54
CA ILE A 935 13.67 13.81 2.43
C ILE A 935 14.56 12.56 2.37
N GLY A 936 15.88 12.73 2.53
CA GLY A 936 16.85 11.64 2.52
C GLY A 936 16.66 10.59 3.62
N MET A 937 15.86 10.87 4.67
CA MET A 937 15.49 9.85 5.65
C MET A 937 14.60 8.76 5.03
N LEU A 938 13.70 9.14 4.11
CA LEU A 938 12.70 8.24 3.49
C LEU A 938 12.97 7.95 2.00
N ALA A 939 13.77 8.78 1.33
CA ALA A 939 14.12 8.61 -0.07
C ALA A 939 15.48 7.93 -0.29
N ALA A 940 15.59 7.22 -1.42
CA ALA A 940 16.87 6.73 -1.92
C ALA A 940 17.76 7.92 -2.37
N PRO A 941 19.09 7.83 -2.20
CA PRO A 941 20.03 8.89 -2.56
C PRO A 941 19.84 9.50 -3.94
N ALA A 942 19.64 8.68 -4.98
CA ALA A 942 19.42 9.16 -6.34
C ALA A 942 18.22 10.10 -6.45
N ARG A 943 17.06 9.73 -5.87
CA ARG A 943 15.87 10.58 -5.85
C ARG A 943 16.10 11.85 -5.03
N THR A 944 16.71 11.72 -3.85
CA THR A 944 17.04 12.85 -2.99
C THR A 944 17.86 13.90 -3.72
N ARG A 945 18.87 13.47 -4.52
CA ARG A 945 19.71 14.38 -5.32
C ARG A 945 18.96 14.98 -6.51
N GLN A 946 18.10 14.21 -7.18
CA GLN A 946 17.24 14.75 -8.24
C GLN A 946 16.34 15.87 -7.71
N VAL A 947 15.67 15.62 -6.58
CA VAL A 947 14.83 16.61 -5.90
C VAL A 947 15.65 17.83 -5.48
N ALA A 948 16.84 17.64 -4.89
CA ALA A 948 17.72 18.73 -4.51
C ALA A 948 18.10 19.62 -5.71
N ALA A 949 18.43 19.01 -6.85
CA ALA A 949 18.77 19.74 -8.08
C ALA A 949 17.57 20.52 -8.64
N GLN A 950 16.37 19.94 -8.62
CA GLN A 950 15.15 20.62 -9.06
C GLN A 950 14.82 21.82 -8.16
N ILE A 951 14.92 21.67 -6.84
CA ILE A 951 14.74 22.77 -5.89
C ILE A 951 15.76 23.88 -6.15
N GLU A 952 17.04 23.53 -6.32
CA GLU A 952 18.11 24.48 -6.62
C GLU A 952 17.87 25.25 -7.92
N GLN A 953 17.28 24.62 -8.94
CA GLN A 953 16.93 25.26 -10.23
C GLN A 953 15.66 26.11 -10.18
N GLY A 954 14.93 26.11 -9.05
CA GLY A 954 13.61 26.74 -8.93
C GLY A 954 12.46 25.94 -9.57
N ALA A 955 12.70 24.69 -9.98
CA ALA A 955 11.72 23.75 -10.53
C ALA A 955 10.96 23.05 -9.40
N VAL A 956 10.27 23.84 -8.57
CA VAL A 956 9.64 23.39 -7.33
C VAL A 956 8.50 22.40 -7.60
N LYS A 957 7.70 22.60 -8.65
CA LYS A 957 6.61 21.69 -8.98
C LYS A 957 7.14 20.32 -9.39
N GLU A 958 8.18 20.28 -10.21
CA GLU A 958 8.83 19.04 -10.64
C GLU A 958 9.53 18.32 -9.49
N ALA A 959 10.04 19.07 -8.50
CA ALA A 959 10.55 18.53 -7.25
C ALA A 959 9.42 17.89 -6.42
N LEU A 960 8.33 18.64 -6.19
CA LEU A 960 7.15 18.14 -5.47
C LEU A 960 6.54 16.93 -6.16
N ASP A 961 6.60 16.85 -7.49
CA ASP A 961 6.10 15.71 -8.24
C ASP A 961 6.84 14.40 -7.93
N ARG A 962 8.06 14.47 -7.39
CA ARG A 962 8.87 13.32 -6.97
C ARG A 962 8.81 13.04 -5.47
N VAL A 963 8.24 13.95 -4.67
CA VAL A 963 8.15 13.84 -3.20
C VAL A 963 6.81 13.22 -2.79
N THR A 964 6.85 12.22 -1.93
CA THR A 964 5.63 11.54 -1.45
C THR A 964 4.94 12.32 -0.31
N PRO A 965 3.63 12.09 -0.08
CA PRO A 965 2.93 12.64 1.09
C PRO A 965 3.62 12.33 2.43
N SER A 966 4.11 11.11 2.65
CA SER A 966 4.84 10.76 3.87
C SER A 966 6.15 11.54 4.02
N GLU A 967 6.83 11.83 2.92
CA GLU A 967 8.03 12.68 2.92
C GLU A 967 7.73 14.14 3.26
N LEU A 968 6.66 14.72 2.70
CA LEU A 968 6.23 16.08 3.06
C LEU A 968 5.87 16.20 4.54
N PHE A 969 5.21 15.17 5.08
CA PHE A 969 4.89 15.08 6.50
C PHE A 969 6.15 15.07 7.38
N ILE A 970 7.17 14.28 6.99
CA ILE A 970 8.47 14.26 7.68
C ILE A 970 9.23 15.57 7.54
N VAL A 971 9.25 16.19 6.35
CA VAL A 971 9.88 17.50 6.14
C VAL A 971 9.27 18.54 7.09
N ALA A 972 7.95 18.61 7.19
CA ALA A 972 7.26 19.49 8.13
C ALA A 972 7.65 19.22 9.59
N ARG A 973 7.73 17.95 9.99
CA ARG A 973 8.14 17.54 11.33
C ARG A 973 9.58 17.95 11.66
N GLU A 974 10.54 17.50 10.88
CA GLU A 974 11.97 17.63 11.19
C GLU A 974 12.46 19.07 11.04
N VAL A 975 12.05 19.74 9.96
CA VAL A 975 12.48 21.11 9.66
C VAL A 975 11.65 22.14 10.44
N GLY A 976 10.36 21.89 10.64
CA GLY A 976 9.47 22.76 11.40
C GLY A 976 9.71 22.76 12.91
N ALA A 977 10.37 21.72 13.45
CA ALA A 977 10.65 21.57 14.88
C ALA A 977 11.36 22.79 15.51
N HIS A 978 12.27 23.42 14.76
CA HIS A 978 13.17 24.46 15.26
C HIS A 978 12.91 25.86 14.69
N ARG A 979 11.84 26.03 13.90
CA ARG A 979 11.53 27.30 13.21
C ARG A 979 10.62 28.19 14.05
N ASN A 980 10.72 29.50 13.82
CA ASN A 980 9.83 30.48 14.44
C ASN A 980 8.39 30.26 13.93
N PRO A 981 7.40 29.99 14.79
CA PRO A 981 6.01 29.81 14.36
C PRO A 981 5.43 31.01 13.60
N GLU A 982 5.91 32.23 13.87
CA GLU A 982 5.44 33.44 13.18
C GLU A 982 5.94 33.56 11.73
N SER A 983 6.86 32.70 11.29
CA SER A 983 7.36 32.75 9.92
C SER A 983 6.35 32.23 8.89
N SER A 984 5.30 31.53 9.33
CA SER A 984 4.32 30.88 8.46
C SER A 984 2.98 30.75 9.18
N CYS A 985 1.89 31.13 8.53
CA CYS A 985 0.54 30.89 9.07
C CYS A 985 0.24 29.40 9.25
N LEU A 986 0.86 28.52 8.43
CA LEU A 986 0.70 27.07 8.54
C LEU A 986 1.39 26.54 9.80
N LEU A 987 2.66 26.94 10.04
CA LEU A 987 3.39 26.52 11.24
C LEU A 987 2.77 27.09 12.51
N ALA A 988 2.33 28.36 12.48
CA ALA A 988 1.63 28.97 13.59
C ALA A 988 0.40 28.15 14.01
N ASP A 989 -0.37 27.66 13.03
CA ASP A 989 -1.56 26.87 13.32
C ASP A 989 -1.22 25.44 13.79
N ILE A 990 -0.20 24.81 13.20
CA ILE A 990 0.34 23.52 13.71
C ILE A 990 0.65 23.65 15.21
N ARG A 991 1.39 24.70 15.62
CA ARG A 991 1.74 24.93 17.02
C ARG A 991 0.56 25.31 17.89
N ARG A 992 -0.45 25.99 17.34
CA ARG A 992 -1.69 26.29 18.04
C ARG A 992 -2.41 24.99 18.41
N LEU A 993 -2.62 24.10 17.43
CA LEU A 993 -3.31 22.82 17.64
C LEU A 993 -2.57 21.90 18.61
N GLU A 994 -1.23 21.83 18.53
CA GLU A 994 -0.41 21.08 19.49
C GLU A 994 -0.62 21.56 20.93
N ARG A 995 -0.83 22.86 21.15
CA ARG A 995 -1.07 23.43 22.48
C ARG A 995 -2.51 23.27 22.94
N THR A 996 -3.49 23.42 22.04
CA THR A 996 -4.91 23.39 22.39
C THR A 996 -5.45 21.96 22.52
N SER A 997 -4.92 21.02 21.74
CA SER A 997 -5.40 19.64 21.66
C SER A 997 -4.27 18.59 21.78
N PRO A 998 -3.37 18.65 22.78
CA PRO A 998 -2.16 17.82 22.85
C PRO A 998 -2.41 16.31 22.92
N LYS A 999 -3.59 15.89 23.40
CA LYS A 999 -3.98 14.48 23.45
C LYS A 999 -4.40 13.93 22.09
N GLU A 1000 -5.05 14.77 21.29
CA GLU A 1000 -5.57 14.41 19.96
C GLU A 1000 -4.50 14.60 18.89
N VAL A 1001 -3.69 15.65 19.04
CA VAL A 1001 -2.73 16.12 18.06
C VAL A 1001 -1.31 15.86 18.56
N SER A 1002 -0.78 14.70 18.17
CA SER A 1002 0.62 14.30 18.36
C SER A 1002 1.02 13.30 17.28
N PHE A 1003 2.31 13.12 17.01
CA PHE A 1003 2.77 12.11 16.05
C PHE A 1003 2.29 10.69 16.39
N ALA A 1004 2.21 10.34 17.68
CA ALA A 1004 1.69 9.05 18.11
C ALA A 1004 0.18 8.91 17.85
N ALA A 1005 -0.60 9.96 18.14
CA ALA A 1005 -2.04 9.95 17.88
C ALA A 1005 -2.34 9.90 16.37
N ILE A 1006 -1.60 10.67 15.56
CA ILE A 1006 -1.73 10.66 14.09
C ILE A 1006 -1.26 9.34 13.49
N SER A 1007 -0.18 8.74 14.02
CA SER A 1007 0.26 7.40 13.63
C SER A 1007 -0.84 6.36 13.84
N ARG A 1008 -1.54 6.42 14.97
CA ARG A 1008 -2.65 5.51 15.27
C ARG A 1008 -3.90 5.76 14.41
N ALA A 1009 -4.17 7.02 14.08
CA ALA A 1009 -5.36 7.42 13.33
C ALA A 1009 -5.21 7.21 11.80
N PHE A 1010 -4.03 7.53 11.25
CA PHE A 1010 -3.79 7.59 9.80
C PHE A 1010 -2.62 6.71 9.33
N GLY A 1011 -2.07 5.87 10.21
CA GLY A 1011 -1.07 4.86 9.86
C GLY A 1011 -1.65 3.73 9.00
N THR A 1012 -0.78 2.79 8.63
CA THR A 1012 -1.19 1.58 7.90
C THR A 1012 -0.91 0.34 8.73
N PRO A 1013 -1.75 -0.71 8.65
CA PRO A 1013 -1.47 -2.00 9.28
C PRO A 1013 -0.29 -2.69 8.62
N LYS A 1014 0.50 -3.41 9.41
CA LYS A 1014 1.79 -3.99 8.98
C LYS A 1014 1.92 -5.45 9.45
N PRO A 1015 1.08 -6.37 8.98
CA PRO A 1015 1.09 -7.75 9.44
C PRO A 1015 2.41 -8.47 9.12
N THR A 1016 3.13 -8.07 8.06
CA THR A 1016 4.45 -8.65 7.72
C THR A 1016 5.59 -7.93 8.41
N LEU A 1017 5.59 -6.59 8.35
CA LEU A 1017 6.67 -5.77 8.88
C LEU A 1017 6.66 -5.67 10.41
N ALA A 1018 5.49 -5.72 11.05
CA ALA A 1018 5.32 -5.47 12.47
C ALA A 1018 4.48 -6.51 13.21
N ASN A 1019 4.10 -7.62 12.56
CA ASN A 1019 3.26 -8.67 13.13
C ASN A 1019 1.98 -8.13 13.80
N SER A 1020 1.41 -7.06 13.25
CA SER A 1020 0.27 -6.35 13.84
C SER A 1020 -0.62 -5.72 12.78
N TYR A 1021 -1.92 -5.70 13.07
CA TYR A 1021 -2.92 -4.93 12.31
C TYR A 1021 -3.22 -3.56 12.94
N GLU A 1022 -2.59 -3.21 14.07
CA GLU A 1022 -2.66 -1.86 14.64
C GLU A 1022 -2.06 -0.88 13.60
N PRO A 1023 -2.81 0.14 13.15
CA PRO A 1023 -2.29 1.12 12.21
C PRO A 1023 -1.12 1.91 12.81
N GLU A 1024 0.00 1.98 12.09
CA GLU A 1024 1.17 2.76 12.51
C GLU A 1024 1.92 3.41 11.33
N LEU A 1025 2.61 4.51 11.62
CA LEU A 1025 3.58 5.17 10.74
C LEU A 1025 4.99 4.85 11.24
N LEU A 1026 5.67 3.93 10.55
CA LEU A 1026 7.05 3.56 10.83
C LEU A 1026 8.06 4.54 10.25
N ASN A 1027 7.66 5.40 9.31
CA ASN A 1027 8.54 6.38 8.65
C ASN A 1027 9.77 5.68 8.04
N LEU A 1028 9.52 4.67 7.22
CA LEU A 1028 10.55 3.88 6.57
C LEU A 1028 10.80 4.36 5.14
N ARG A 1029 12.03 4.14 4.66
CA ARG A 1029 12.27 4.17 3.21
C ARG A 1029 11.41 3.10 2.56
N THR A 1030 10.85 3.42 1.39
CA THR A 1030 10.12 2.41 0.60
C THR A 1030 11.02 1.21 0.34
N PHE A 1031 10.54 0.03 0.72
CA PHE A 1031 11.29 -1.20 0.56
C PHE A 1031 11.34 -1.60 -0.92
N PRO A 1032 12.47 -2.16 -1.39
CA PRO A 1032 12.52 -2.81 -2.69
C PRO A 1032 11.69 -4.10 -2.67
N THR A 1033 11.50 -4.73 -3.84
CA THR A 1033 10.91 -6.07 -3.93
C THR A 1033 11.88 -7.10 -3.34
N LEU A 1034 11.36 -7.98 -2.49
CA LEU A 1034 12.13 -8.94 -1.70
C LEU A 1034 11.72 -10.38 -1.98
N MET A 1035 12.69 -11.31 -1.94
CA MET A 1035 12.42 -12.73 -2.13
C MET A 1035 11.43 -13.23 -1.07
N GLY A 1036 10.40 -13.97 -1.51
CA GLY A 1036 9.37 -14.55 -0.64
C GLY A 1036 8.22 -13.62 -0.26
N TYR A 1037 8.29 -12.32 -0.62
CA TYR A 1037 7.25 -11.34 -0.29
C TYR A 1037 6.83 -10.46 -1.46
N SER A 1038 7.49 -10.57 -2.62
CA SER A 1038 7.11 -9.82 -3.83
C SER A 1038 7.00 -8.32 -3.52
N SER A 1039 5.90 -7.65 -3.85
CA SER A 1039 5.63 -6.23 -3.55
C SER A 1039 4.94 -5.98 -2.19
N ARG A 1040 4.65 -7.02 -1.38
CA ARG A 1040 3.94 -6.87 -0.10
C ARG A 1040 4.66 -5.98 0.89
N ILE A 1041 5.97 -6.19 1.09
CA ILE A 1041 6.76 -5.38 2.03
C ILE A 1041 6.90 -3.93 1.53
N MET A 1042 7.04 -3.74 0.21
CA MET A 1042 6.99 -2.40 -0.39
C MET A 1042 5.66 -1.72 -0.06
N ALA A 1043 4.54 -2.44 -0.21
CA ALA A 1043 3.20 -1.95 0.09
C ALA A 1043 3.01 -1.60 1.57
N GLU A 1044 3.49 -2.43 2.51
CA GLU A 1044 3.44 -2.14 3.94
C GLU A 1044 4.34 -0.95 4.34
N SER A 1045 5.43 -0.71 3.61
CA SER A 1045 6.27 0.48 3.78
C SER A 1045 5.71 1.74 3.11
N TRP A 1046 4.63 1.63 2.33
CA TRP A 1046 3.99 2.77 1.67
C TRP A 1046 2.97 3.43 2.59
N GLU A 1047 3.35 4.56 3.18
CA GLU A 1047 2.56 5.27 4.22
C GLU A 1047 1.87 6.54 3.71
N SER A 1048 1.81 6.72 2.38
CA SER A 1048 1.39 7.99 1.78
C SER A 1048 -0.11 8.13 1.50
N ASN A 1049 -0.83 7.03 1.23
CA ASN A 1049 -2.23 7.09 0.78
C ASN A 1049 -3.14 7.77 1.81
N THR A 1050 -3.14 7.27 3.04
CA THR A 1050 -4.04 7.76 4.09
C THR A 1050 -3.73 9.21 4.48
N LEU A 1051 -2.45 9.59 4.54
CA LEU A 1051 -2.05 10.99 4.77
C LEU A 1051 -2.54 11.92 3.64
N TYR A 1052 -2.44 11.48 2.39
CA TYR A 1052 -2.92 12.24 1.24
C TYR A 1052 -4.44 12.41 1.26
N TRP A 1053 -5.19 11.33 1.53
CA TRP A 1053 -6.64 11.38 1.62
C TRP A 1053 -7.13 12.24 2.78
N ALA A 1054 -6.45 12.21 3.93
CA ALA A 1054 -6.74 13.08 5.05
C ALA A 1054 -6.57 14.56 4.67
N ALA A 1055 -5.46 14.92 4.02
CA ALA A 1055 -5.25 16.29 3.56
C ALA A 1055 -6.26 16.73 2.47
N LEU A 1056 -6.65 15.83 1.57
CA LEU A 1056 -7.68 16.09 0.56
C LEU A 1056 -9.06 16.28 1.22
N ALA A 1057 -9.40 15.47 2.21
CA ALA A 1057 -10.64 15.61 2.97
C ALA A 1057 -10.69 16.93 3.74
N ASP A 1058 -9.59 17.34 4.37
CA ASP A 1058 -9.46 18.65 5.00
C ASP A 1058 -9.65 19.80 3.99
N GLU A 1059 -9.00 19.71 2.82
CA GLU A 1059 -9.16 20.68 1.72
C GLU A 1059 -10.62 20.81 1.26
N LEU A 1060 -11.32 19.68 1.18
CA LEU A 1060 -12.70 19.60 0.68
C LEU A 1060 -13.75 19.72 1.78
N SER A 1061 -13.37 20.01 3.03
CA SER A 1061 -14.29 20.12 4.16
C SER A 1061 -15.14 18.85 4.39
N VAL A 1062 -14.56 17.68 4.12
CA VAL A 1062 -15.17 16.38 4.37
C VAL A 1062 -15.08 16.07 5.86
N SER A 1063 -16.19 15.69 6.48
CA SER A 1063 -16.21 15.37 7.90
C SER A 1063 -15.40 14.10 8.22
N PRO A 1064 -14.78 13.98 9.41
CA PRO A 1064 -14.00 12.80 9.77
C PRO A 1064 -14.76 11.46 9.67
N SER A 1065 -16.05 11.44 10.00
CA SER A 1065 -16.90 10.24 9.89
C SER A 1065 -16.99 9.72 8.45
N GLN A 1066 -17.16 10.62 7.48
CA GLN A 1066 -17.25 10.30 6.06
C GLN A 1066 -15.99 9.63 5.50
N LEU A 1067 -14.83 9.75 6.17
CA LEU A 1067 -13.62 9.05 5.77
C LEU A 1067 -13.78 7.52 5.74
N ASN A 1068 -14.67 6.95 6.56
CA ASN A 1068 -14.99 5.52 6.56
C ASN A 1068 -15.62 5.02 5.25
N VAL A 1069 -16.14 5.94 4.42
CA VAL A 1069 -16.71 5.65 3.09
C VAL A 1069 -15.78 6.16 2.00
N ARG A 1070 -15.26 7.39 2.12
CA ARG A 1070 -14.47 8.07 1.09
C ARG A 1070 -13.10 7.45 0.86
N ILE A 1071 -12.35 7.09 1.93
CA ILE A 1071 -11.01 6.50 1.79
C ILE A 1071 -11.06 5.13 1.08
N PRO A 1072 -11.98 4.21 1.42
CA PRO A 1072 -12.21 3.00 0.64
C PRO A 1072 -12.54 3.26 -0.84
N GLU A 1073 -13.41 4.23 -1.12
CA GLU A 1073 -13.82 4.62 -2.48
C GLU A 1073 -12.64 5.15 -3.30
N TRP A 1074 -11.90 6.13 -2.75
CA TRP A 1074 -10.75 6.73 -3.43
C TRP A 1074 -9.59 5.75 -3.60
N THR A 1075 -9.38 4.84 -2.64
CA THR A 1075 -8.34 3.82 -2.75
C THR A 1075 -8.67 2.77 -3.81
N ARG A 1076 -9.94 2.42 -3.98
CA ARG A 1076 -10.37 1.56 -5.11
C ARG A 1076 -10.09 2.24 -6.45
N LYS A 1077 -10.45 3.51 -6.61
CA LYS A 1077 -10.16 4.28 -7.83
C LYS A 1077 -8.66 4.39 -8.10
N LEU A 1078 -7.86 4.59 -7.05
CA LEU A 1078 -6.40 4.57 -7.14
C LEU A 1078 -5.93 3.26 -7.75
N VAL A 1079 -6.37 2.13 -7.21
CA VAL A 1079 -6.01 0.80 -7.72
C VAL A 1079 -6.42 0.64 -9.19
N GLU A 1080 -7.66 1.00 -9.54
CA GLU A 1080 -8.17 0.93 -10.92
C GLU A 1080 -7.40 1.84 -11.90
N GLN A 1081 -6.82 2.95 -11.44
CA GLN A 1081 -6.04 3.90 -12.24
C GLN A 1081 -4.52 3.61 -12.26
N ILE A 1082 -4.01 2.67 -11.46
CA ILE A 1082 -2.58 2.35 -11.43
C ILE A 1082 -2.14 1.79 -12.80
N PHE A 1083 -1.20 2.48 -13.44
CA PHE A 1083 -0.42 1.94 -14.55
C PHE A 1083 1.01 1.68 -14.09
N ALA A 1084 1.34 0.44 -13.73
CA ALA A 1084 2.69 0.10 -13.29
C ALA A 1084 3.28 -1.06 -14.05
N SER A 1085 4.54 -0.88 -14.44
CA SER A 1085 5.26 -1.79 -15.32
C SER A 1085 6.10 -2.83 -14.58
N HIS A 1086 6.25 -2.74 -13.25
CA HIS A 1086 7.00 -3.69 -12.42
C HIS A 1086 6.76 -3.53 -10.91
N LEU A 1087 7.12 -4.56 -10.13
CA LEU A 1087 6.89 -4.65 -8.68
C LEU A 1087 7.48 -3.52 -7.80
N GLU A 1088 8.39 -2.69 -8.32
CA GLU A 1088 9.01 -1.56 -7.59
C GLU A 1088 8.55 -0.17 -8.12
N ASP A 1089 7.50 -0.11 -8.96
CA ASP A 1089 7.01 1.12 -9.61
C ASP A 1089 6.18 2.01 -8.66
N TRP A 1090 6.76 2.38 -7.52
CA TRP A 1090 6.13 3.34 -6.62
C TRP A 1090 5.79 4.70 -7.29
N PRO A 1091 6.50 5.20 -8.33
CA PRO A 1091 6.09 6.43 -9.02
C PRO A 1091 4.73 6.31 -9.70
N ALA A 1092 4.40 5.14 -10.27
CA ALA A 1092 3.06 4.89 -10.81
C ALA A 1092 1.97 4.98 -9.75
N VAL A 1093 2.24 4.48 -8.54
CA VAL A 1093 1.32 4.60 -7.40
C VAL A 1093 1.11 6.07 -7.03
N LEU A 1094 2.19 6.85 -6.93
CA LEU A 1094 2.11 8.29 -6.62
C LEU A 1094 1.33 9.08 -7.69
N LYS A 1095 1.58 8.79 -8.98
CA LYS A 1095 0.86 9.40 -10.10
C LYS A 1095 -0.63 9.10 -10.03
N SER A 1096 -1.00 7.84 -9.84
CA SER A 1096 -2.40 7.43 -9.69
C SER A 1096 -3.06 8.11 -8.48
N LEU A 1097 -2.34 8.22 -7.35
CA LEU A 1097 -2.84 8.89 -6.13
C LEU A 1097 -3.22 10.35 -6.39
N ARG A 1098 -2.37 11.07 -7.12
CA ARG A 1098 -2.63 12.46 -7.48
C ARG A 1098 -3.75 12.60 -8.51
N SER A 1099 -3.74 11.76 -9.55
CA SER A 1099 -4.79 11.70 -10.58
C SER A 1099 -6.18 11.57 -9.95
N VAL A 1100 -6.37 10.60 -9.05
CA VAL A 1100 -7.64 10.43 -8.34
C VAL A 1100 -7.96 11.63 -7.46
N GLY A 1101 -6.98 12.22 -6.78
CA GLY A 1101 -7.19 13.44 -6.01
C GLY A 1101 -7.66 14.62 -6.86
N ASP A 1102 -7.10 14.78 -8.06
CA ASP A 1102 -7.48 15.84 -9.00
C ASP A 1102 -8.88 15.61 -9.58
N ASP A 1103 -9.24 14.36 -9.89
CA ASP A 1103 -10.61 13.98 -10.27
C ASP A 1103 -11.62 14.33 -9.17
N VAL A 1104 -11.27 14.07 -7.90
CA VAL A 1104 -12.13 14.38 -6.75
C VAL A 1104 -12.27 15.90 -6.58
N ARG A 1105 -11.18 16.66 -6.68
CA ARG A 1105 -11.22 18.14 -6.66
C ARG A 1105 -12.09 18.69 -7.79
N ALA A 1106 -11.96 18.16 -9.01
CA ALA A 1106 -12.74 18.58 -10.16
C ALA A 1106 -14.24 18.37 -9.91
N LYS A 1107 -14.64 17.20 -9.41
CA LYS A 1107 -16.04 16.88 -9.06
C LYS A 1107 -16.59 17.75 -7.94
N ALA A 1108 -15.80 18.05 -6.92
CA ALA A 1108 -16.23 18.96 -5.84
C ALA A 1108 -16.48 20.38 -6.37
N ARG A 1109 -15.65 20.87 -7.30
CA ARG A 1109 -15.83 22.18 -7.94
C ARG A 1109 -17.09 22.24 -8.81
N THR A 1110 -17.39 21.19 -9.58
CA THR A 1110 -18.61 21.15 -10.40
C THR A 1110 -19.87 21.16 -9.53
N LEU A 1111 -19.92 20.34 -8.48
CA LEU A 1111 -21.04 20.32 -7.53
C LEU A 1111 -21.26 21.69 -6.87
N THR A 1112 -20.18 22.37 -6.48
CA THR A 1112 -20.26 23.72 -5.90
C THR A 1112 -20.77 24.75 -6.90
N ALA A 1113 -20.42 24.60 -8.19
CA ALA A 1113 -20.88 25.49 -9.25
C ALA A 1113 -22.37 25.27 -9.58
N GLU A 1114 -22.82 24.01 -9.62
CA GLU A 1114 -24.22 23.63 -9.82
C GLU A 1114 -25.11 24.14 -8.68
N GLN A 1115 -24.71 23.94 -7.42
CA GLN A 1115 -25.43 24.47 -6.26
C GLN A 1115 -25.56 26.00 -6.31
N LYS A 1116 -24.48 26.72 -6.71
CA LYS A 1116 -24.54 28.18 -6.88
C LYS A 1116 -25.49 28.61 -8.00
N ALA A 1117 -25.60 27.84 -9.07
CA ALA A 1117 -26.52 28.12 -10.17
C ALA A 1117 -27.98 27.89 -9.75
N GLU A 1118 -28.27 26.85 -8.97
CA GLU A 1118 -29.61 26.56 -8.43
C GLU A 1118 -30.08 27.62 -7.41
N PHE A 1119 -29.18 28.22 -6.63
CA PHE A 1119 -29.53 29.33 -5.72
C PHE A 1119 -29.69 30.69 -6.42
N GLN A 1120 -29.27 30.80 -7.69
CA GLN A 1120 -29.39 32.02 -8.50
C GLN A 1120 -30.59 31.99 -9.46
N GLN A 1121 -31.26 30.84 -9.59
CA GLN A 1121 -32.57 30.67 -10.23
C GLN A 1121 -33.68 30.77 -9.18
#